data_AF-A0A497B588-F1
#
_entry.id   AF-A0A497B588-F1
#
_cell.length_a   1.000
_cell.length_b   1.000
_cell.length_c   1.000
_cell.angle_alpha   90.00
_cell.angle_beta   90.00
_cell.angle_gamma   90.00
#
_symmetry.space_group_name_H-M   'P 1'
#
loop_
_entity.id
_entity.type
_entity.pdbx_description
1 polymer ?
#
loop_
_entity_poly.entity_id
_entity_poly.type
_entity_poly.pdbx_seq_one_letter_code
_entity_poly.pdbx_strand_id
1 'polypeptide(L)'
;MARAATFPSPCLSSRETRRKQSILLRTRNRNVKRDLYLKKLFRPGQLAILLQDFALLLGPKVSLAVSDETGRLLGSYRSFPSDVAAILLENARGAADPDDFAQSEVVIVPQGAVNSICVEGQRVGLILATGPLPPVAQTQAALTAMRRSVEFLVALALEKRAIVQETLDRYREINLLYNLGDTLATCLDVDELPQRALAESNRIIQAKWGAVLFHDEVGKLIVAASIGPVEKLEKVISEARALMEEVDRTGKPKIVNNFADEERQVPLLIVPLHISERRLGVILLIDKAGEEGFTAGDEKLLSALSWQAAISLENARLFDNVRRQRDEIATIKNYMDNIFDSIASGVVTTDTQHIITTFNHAAEEILGISAWQAVNRPYQQALDFLCDTSLPDLIEDVSRYGMARMVREISSQLPQGERLILNLSLSTLRGSAGENLGVAIVMDDVTEKRRFEKESALVRRYLPHELVDRLPHDLAELGLHGERRTITAFFADLRGFTKYNEIWPPEKVFEVLNGYLALSEREVRHHRGIVDKYMGDAVMALFNTPLLEEEEHAWCAVQAAWALKKRAEAHYRTITMDEQLFVGVGICTGEVVVGNVGAKDRMEYTAIGIPVNLAFHLQGRAAPGQILLCRNTWEIVHDRVEANPIKVVGVKGHSDTTIAYELLGLVDSGE
;
A
#
# COMPACT_ATOMS: atom_id res chain seq x y z
N MET A 1 -52.59 1.71 -7.87
CA MET A 1 -52.27 2.42 -6.61
C MET A 1 -51.10 3.35 -6.86
N ALA A 2 -51.38 4.63 -7.15
CA ALA A 2 -50.38 5.68 -7.26
C ALA A 2 -50.46 6.54 -5.99
N ARG A 3 -49.36 6.69 -5.24
CA ARG A 3 -49.26 7.61 -4.10
C ARG A 3 -48.24 8.69 -4.44
N ALA A 4 -48.73 9.90 -4.62
CA ALA A 4 -47.95 11.13 -4.70
C ALA A 4 -47.48 11.55 -3.30
N ALA A 5 -46.22 11.93 -3.17
CA ALA A 5 -45.66 12.56 -1.98
C ALA A 5 -45.50 14.07 -2.25
N THR A 6 -46.07 14.86 -1.34
CA THR A 6 -46.10 16.32 -1.27
C THR A 6 -44.79 16.87 -0.69
N PHE A 7 -44.26 17.94 -1.30
CA PHE A 7 -43.18 18.78 -0.73
C PHE A 7 -43.78 20.09 -0.15
N PRO A 8 -43.25 20.63 0.96
CA PRO A 8 -43.70 21.88 1.55
C PRO A 8 -43.02 23.11 0.91
N SER A 9 -43.77 24.20 0.75
CA SER A 9 -43.28 25.50 0.28
C SER A 9 -42.73 26.35 1.43
N PRO A 10 -41.60 27.07 1.28
CA PRO A 10 -41.19 28.07 2.26
C PRO A 10 -41.74 29.47 1.87
N CYS A 11 -42.65 29.98 2.69
CA CYS A 11 -42.96 31.41 2.77
C CYS A 11 -41.77 32.16 3.40
N LEU A 12 -41.11 33.03 2.63
CA LEU A 12 -40.24 34.09 3.16
C LEU A 12 -40.68 35.45 2.60
N SER A 13 -40.63 36.45 3.48
CA SER A 13 -41.50 37.62 3.54
C SER A 13 -41.35 38.66 2.40
N SER A 14 -42.50 39.11 1.89
CA SER A 14 -42.68 40.07 0.80
C SER A 14 -42.26 41.53 1.10
N ARG A 15 -41.75 41.81 2.32
CA ARG A 15 -41.33 43.17 2.73
C ARG A 15 -39.88 43.49 2.39
N GLU A 16 -38.96 42.53 2.43
CA GLU A 16 -37.55 42.77 2.08
C GLU A 16 -37.31 42.83 0.58
N THR A 17 -38.04 42.03 -0.21
CA THR A 17 -38.00 42.04 -1.68
C THR A 17 -38.47 43.38 -2.24
N ARG A 18 -39.52 43.98 -1.65
CA ARG A 18 -39.99 45.33 -2.03
C ARG A 18 -39.00 46.42 -1.64
N ARG A 19 -38.29 46.29 -0.51
CA ARG A 19 -37.29 47.27 -0.06
C ARG A 19 -36.04 47.21 -0.94
N LYS A 20 -35.56 46.01 -1.31
CA LYS A 20 -34.43 45.82 -2.25
C LYS A 20 -34.79 46.26 -3.68
N GLN A 21 -35.99 45.98 -4.18
CA GLN A 21 -36.47 46.52 -5.47
C GLN A 21 -36.55 48.05 -5.45
N SER A 22 -37.03 48.67 -4.36
CA SER A 22 -37.12 50.14 -4.27
C SER A 22 -35.75 50.84 -4.22
N ILE A 23 -34.72 50.17 -3.69
CA ILE A 23 -33.34 50.70 -3.65
C ILE A 23 -32.65 50.49 -5.00
N LEU A 24 -32.81 49.33 -5.65
CA LEU A 24 -32.32 49.09 -7.01
C LEU A 24 -32.96 50.02 -8.05
N LEU A 25 -34.26 50.30 -7.93
CA LEU A 25 -34.97 51.28 -8.80
C LEU A 25 -34.47 52.71 -8.57
N ARG A 26 -34.03 53.06 -7.36
CA ARG A 26 -33.44 54.38 -7.04
C ARG A 26 -32.01 54.55 -7.57
N THR A 27 -31.19 53.50 -7.58
CA THR A 27 -29.85 53.53 -8.23
C THR A 27 -29.92 53.47 -9.75
N ARG A 28 -30.88 52.71 -10.33
CA ARG A 28 -31.16 52.74 -11.78
C ARG A 28 -31.51 54.16 -12.24
N ASN A 29 -32.34 54.88 -11.48
CA ASN A 29 -32.74 56.26 -11.79
C ASN A 29 -31.62 57.31 -11.66
N ARG A 30 -30.62 57.10 -10.80
CA ARG A 30 -29.50 58.06 -10.63
C ARG A 30 -28.50 58.04 -11.78
N ASN A 31 -28.22 56.86 -12.35
CA ASN A 31 -27.32 56.75 -13.50
C ASN A 31 -28.00 57.13 -14.82
N VAL A 32 -29.31 56.85 -14.94
CA VAL A 32 -30.13 57.28 -16.09
C VAL A 32 -30.10 58.81 -16.25
N LYS A 33 -30.21 59.59 -15.17
CA LYS A 33 -30.11 61.07 -15.22
C LYS A 33 -28.78 61.60 -15.78
N ARG A 34 -27.65 60.89 -15.64
CA ARG A 34 -26.34 61.33 -16.17
C ARG A 34 -26.13 60.97 -17.65
N ASP A 35 -26.90 60.03 -18.18
CA ASP A 35 -26.76 59.49 -19.53
C ASP A 35 -27.90 59.89 -20.49
N LEU A 36 -28.90 60.63 -20.02
CA LEU A 36 -30.03 61.14 -20.81
C LEU A 36 -29.67 62.25 -21.83
N TYR A 37 -28.39 62.61 -21.97
CA TYR A 37 -27.97 63.62 -22.94
C TYR A 37 -28.06 63.06 -24.36
N LEU A 38 -29.10 63.48 -25.10
CA LEU A 38 -29.29 63.20 -26.54
C LEU A 38 -27.99 63.37 -27.38
N LYS A 39 -27.12 64.31 -27.00
CA LYS A 39 -25.81 64.57 -27.63
C LYS A 39 -24.85 63.37 -27.58
N LYS A 40 -24.94 62.51 -26.58
CA LYS A 40 -24.10 61.31 -26.42
C LYS A 40 -24.69 60.07 -27.12
N LEU A 41 -25.97 60.11 -27.48
CA LEU A 41 -26.71 58.97 -28.03
C LEU A 41 -26.67 58.92 -29.55
N PHE A 42 -26.53 60.07 -30.23
CA PHE A 42 -26.49 60.15 -31.69
C PHE A 42 -25.21 60.83 -32.19
N ARG A 43 -24.67 60.37 -33.32
CA ARG A 43 -23.62 61.10 -34.03
C ARG A 43 -24.23 62.36 -34.69
N PRO A 44 -23.51 63.50 -34.78
CA PRO A 44 -24.05 64.75 -35.34
C PRO A 44 -24.71 64.62 -36.72
N GLY A 45 -24.24 63.70 -37.57
CA GLY A 45 -24.81 63.45 -38.90
C GLY A 45 -26.09 62.60 -38.93
N GLN A 46 -26.34 61.74 -37.92
CA GLN A 46 -27.50 60.85 -37.92
C GLN A 46 -28.81 61.60 -37.67
N LEU A 47 -28.78 62.61 -36.79
CA LEU A 47 -29.94 63.47 -36.53
C LEU A 47 -30.29 64.32 -37.75
N ALA A 48 -29.30 64.81 -38.51
CA ALA A 48 -29.55 65.62 -39.69
C ALA A 48 -30.26 64.85 -40.82
N ILE A 49 -29.89 63.58 -41.05
CA ILE A 49 -30.52 62.71 -42.04
C ILE A 49 -31.96 62.41 -41.64
N LEU A 50 -32.19 62.06 -40.37
CA LEU A 50 -33.55 61.82 -39.86
C LEU A 50 -34.42 63.08 -39.99
N LEU A 51 -33.89 64.25 -39.62
CA LEU A 51 -34.57 65.54 -39.78
C LEU A 51 -34.89 65.84 -41.26
N GLN A 52 -34.03 65.47 -42.20
CA GLN A 52 -34.25 65.66 -43.64
C GLN A 52 -35.46 64.87 -44.15
N ASP A 53 -35.58 63.60 -43.77
CA ASP A 53 -36.68 62.73 -44.22
C ASP A 53 -38.03 63.18 -43.65
N PHE A 54 -38.06 63.63 -42.39
CA PHE A 54 -39.28 64.18 -41.78
C PHE A 54 -39.64 65.58 -42.30
N ALA A 55 -38.65 66.40 -42.71
CA ALA A 55 -38.93 67.69 -43.32
C ALA A 55 -39.71 67.55 -44.64
N LEU A 56 -39.52 66.46 -45.40
CA LEU A 56 -40.28 66.19 -46.62
C LEU A 56 -41.78 66.02 -46.36
N LEU A 57 -42.18 65.53 -45.18
CA LEU A 57 -43.58 65.39 -44.77
C LEU A 57 -44.24 66.72 -44.40
N LEU A 58 -43.43 67.72 -44.02
CA LEU A 58 -43.88 69.06 -43.66
C LEU A 58 -43.76 70.06 -44.83
N GLY A 59 -42.94 69.76 -45.84
CA GLY A 59 -42.84 70.53 -47.07
C GLY A 59 -41.42 71.07 -47.36
N PRO A 60 -41.12 71.45 -48.61
CA PRO A 60 -39.76 71.65 -49.10
C PRO A 60 -39.02 72.87 -48.51
N LYS A 61 -39.74 73.78 -47.84
CA LYS A 61 -39.20 75.02 -47.25
C LYS A 61 -39.20 75.01 -45.71
N VAL A 62 -39.54 73.89 -45.08
CA VAL A 62 -39.54 73.75 -43.61
C VAL A 62 -38.13 73.47 -43.11
N SER A 63 -37.71 74.18 -42.07
CA SER A 63 -36.48 73.92 -41.32
C SER A 63 -36.84 73.21 -40.03
N LEU A 64 -36.09 72.15 -39.69
CA LEU A 64 -36.29 71.36 -38.48
C LEU A 64 -35.03 71.38 -37.62
N ALA A 65 -35.20 71.36 -36.30
CA ALA A 65 -34.10 71.21 -35.38
C ALA A 65 -34.50 70.36 -34.17
N VAL A 66 -33.53 69.67 -33.59
CA VAL A 66 -33.67 68.99 -32.30
C VAL A 66 -32.80 69.70 -31.29
N SER A 67 -33.33 69.95 -30.11
CA SER A 67 -32.60 70.54 -28.98
C SER A 67 -32.55 69.58 -27.79
N ASP A 68 -31.56 69.79 -26.91
CA ASP A 68 -31.51 69.14 -25.60
C ASP A 68 -32.50 69.78 -24.60
N GLU A 69 -32.55 69.23 -23.39
CA GLU A 69 -33.36 69.74 -22.28
C GLU A 69 -33.08 71.21 -21.90
N THR A 70 -31.88 71.71 -22.22
CA THR A 70 -31.46 73.10 -21.94
C THR A 70 -31.87 74.07 -23.05
N GLY A 71 -32.32 73.56 -24.20
CA GLY A 71 -32.69 74.32 -25.39
C GLY A 71 -31.54 74.53 -26.38
N ARG A 72 -30.38 73.88 -26.16
CA ARG A 72 -29.27 73.94 -27.11
C ARG A 72 -29.55 73.05 -28.31
N LEU A 73 -29.43 73.59 -29.52
CA LEU A 73 -29.61 72.81 -30.76
C LEU A 73 -28.52 71.72 -30.88
N LEU A 74 -28.95 70.47 -31.03
CA LEU A 74 -28.11 69.29 -31.20
C LEU A 74 -27.89 68.93 -32.67
N GLY A 75 -28.86 69.26 -33.52
CA GLY A 75 -28.80 69.08 -34.96
C GLY A 75 -29.95 69.83 -35.64
N SER A 76 -29.71 70.29 -36.85
CA SER A 76 -30.73 70.98 -37.66
C SER A 76 -30.68 70.51 -39.11
N TYR A 77 -31.84 70.51 -39.75
CA TYR A 77 -31.99 70.38 -41.19
C TYR A 77 -32.34 71.75 -41.77
N ARG A 78 -31.50 72.20 -42.72
CA ARG A 78 -31.37 73.60 -43.15
C ARG A 78 -30.93 74.52 -42.00
N SER A 79 -30.51 75.74 -42.33
CA SER A 79 -30.11 76.73 -41.32
C SER A 79 -31.33 77.12 -40.49
N PHE A 80 -31.37 76.70 -39.23
CA PHE A 80 -32.46 77.04 -38.32
C PHE A 80 -32.19 78.42 -37.68
N PRO A 81 -33.06 79.44 -37.88
CA PRO A 81 -32.82 80.77 -37.33
C PRO A 81 -32.78 80.75 -35.80
N SER A 82 -31.72 81.31 -35.21
CA SER A 82 -31.51 81.29 -33.76
C SER A 82 -32.57 82.10 -33.00
N ASP A 83 -33.04 83.20 -33.60
CA ASP A 83 -34.07 84.07 -33.03
C ASP A 83 -35.42 83.34 -32.91
N VAL A 84 -35.76 82.54 -33.93
CA VAL A 84 -36.98 81.73 -33.95
C VAL A 84 -36.87 80.54 -32.98
N ALA A 85 -35.69 79.94 -32.86
CA ALA A 85 -35.45 78.89 -31.87
C ALA A 85 -35.70 79.40 -30.44
N ALA A 86 -35.20 80.59 -30.09
CA ALA A 86 -35.43 81.19 -28.77
C ALA A 86 -36.92 81.39 -28.47
N ILE A 87 -37.69 81.91 -29.44
CA ILE A 87 -39.14 82.13 -29.30
C ILE A 87 -39.89 80.80 -29.11
N LEU A 88 -39.55 79.77 -29.90
CA LEU A 88 -40.18 78.44 -29.78
C LEU A 88 -39.84 77.75 -28.46
N LEU A 89 -38.61 77.93 -27.96
CA LEU A 89 -38.18 77.40 -26.67
C LEU A 89 -38.88 78.08 -25.49
N GLU A 90 -39.13 79.38 -25.56
CA GLU A 90 -39.86 80.14 -24.54
C GLU A 90 -41.34 79.73 -24.48
N ASN A 91 -41.98 79.56 -25.63
CA ASN A 91 -43.35 79.03 -25.71
C ASN A 91 -43.45 77.58 -25.21
N ALA A 92 -42.41 76.76 -25.39
CA ALA A 92 -42.32 75.42 -24.81
C ALA A 92 -42.11 75.42 -23.29
N ARG A 93 -41.65 76.53 -22.69
CA ARG A 93 -41.46 76.72 -21.24
C ARG A 93 -42.68 77.34 -20.55
N GLY A 94 -43.50 78.11 -21.27
CA GLY A 94 -44.68 78.80 -20.76
C GLY A 94 -45.92 77.93 -20.48
N ALA A 95 -45.93 76.67 -20.90
CA ALA A 95 -46.96 75.69 -20.52
C ALA A 95 -46.66 75.13 -19.11
N ALA A 96 -47.30 75.72 -18.10
CA ALA A 96 -46.97 75.55 -16.69
C ALA A 96 -47.79 74.42 -16.01
N ASP A 97 -47.35 73.16 -16.13
CA ASP A 97 -47.45 72.15 -15.05
C ASP A 97 -46.61 70.89 -15.40
N PRO A 98 -45.61 70.44 -14.60
CA PRO A 98 -44.78 69.26 -14.92
C PRO A 98 -45.52 67.91 -14.92
N ASP A 99 -46.62 67.79 -14.18
CA ASP A 99 -47.38 66.53 -14.03
C ASP A 99 -48.49 66.35 -15.08
N ASP A 100 -48.84 67.38 -15.86
CA ASP A 100 -49.85 67.33 -16.94
C ASP A 100 -49.23 67.00 -18.32
N PHE A 101 -47.90 66.85 -18.40
CA PHE A 101 -47.15 66.56 -19.63
C PHE A 101 -47.43 65.17 -20.25
N ALA A 102 -48.23 64.32 -19.60
CA ALA A 102 -48.70 63.06 -20.15
C ALA A 102 -49.66 63.25 -21.35
N GLN A 103 -50.21 64.46 -21.58
CA GLN A 103 -50.93 64.82 -22.80
C GLN A 103 -50.17 65.87 -23.62
N SER A 104 -49.07 65.39 -24.21
CA SER A 104 -48.21 66.06 -25.18
C SER A 104 -48.92 66.49 -26.48
N GLU A 105 -49.54 67.67 -26.52
CA GLU A 105 -49.95 68.31 -27.77
C GLU A 105 -48.81 69.11 -28.43
N VAL A 106 -48.72 69.05 -29.76
CA VAL A 106 -47.78 69.87 -30.54
C VAL A 106 -48.22 71.32 -30.43
N VAL A 107 -47.36 72.17 -29.85
CA VAL A 107 -47.64 73.60 -29.68
C VAL A 107 -47.29 74.31 -31.00
N ILE A 108 -48.29 74.89 -31.66
CA ILE A 108 -48.11 75.66 -32.90
C ILE A 108 -48.28 77.14 -32.58
N VAL A 109 -47.26 77.92 -32.90
CA VAL A 109 -47.23 79.38 -32.79
C VAL A 109 -47.02 80.01 -34.17
N PRO A 110 -47.29 81.31 -34.37
CA PRO A 110 -47.12 81.94 -35.68
C PRO A 110 -45.73 81.78 -36.30
N GLN A 111 -44.69 81.64 -35.47
CA GLN A 111 -43.29 81.52 -35.87
C GLN A 111 -42.86 80.06 -36.17
N GLY A 112 -43.68 79.06 -35.84
CA GLY A 112 -43.34 77.64 -36.02
C GLY A 112 -44.10 76.69 -35.10
N ALA A 113 -43.59 75.46 -34.95
CA ALA A 113 -44.16 74.45 -34.08
C ALA A 113 -43.09 73.80 -33.21
N VAL A 114 -43.46 73.38 -32.00
CA VAL A 114 -42.59 72.67 -31.05
C VAL A 114 -43.28 71.44 -30.48
N ASN A 115 -42.52 70.36 -30.34
CA ASN A 115 -42.96 69.12 -29.71
C ASN A 115 -41.91 68.63 -28.72
N SER A 116 -42.32 68.19 -27.53
CA SER A 116 -41.39 67.67 -26.52
C SER A 116 -41.05 66.20 -26.81
N ILE A 117 -39.81 65.80 -26.55
CA ILE A 117 -39.37 64.40 -26.63
C ILE A 117 -39.29 63.89 -25.20
N CYS A 118 -40.03 62.82 -24.89
CA CYS A 118 -40.10 62.24 -23.55
C CYS A 118 -39.74 60.75 -23.58
N VAL A 119 -38.91 60.31 -22.64
CA VAL A 119 -38.59 58.89 -22.43
C VAL A 119 -38.88 58.54 -20.97
N GLU A 120 -39.69 57.51 -20.74
CA GLU A 120 -40.14 57.08 -19.40
C GLU A 120 -40.74 58.22 -18.55
N GLY A 121 -41.47 59.15 -19.19
CA GLY A 121 -42.11 60.29 -18.53
C GLY A 121 -41.17 61.46 -18.21
N GLN A 122 -39.89 61.41 -18.62
CA GLN A 122 -38.95 62.52 -18.48
C GLN A 122 -38.66 63.17 -19.83
N ARG A 123 -38.72 64.51 -19.88
CA ARG A 123 -38.38 65.30 -21.06
C ARG A 123 -36.88 65.27 -21.30
N VAL A 124 -36.46 64.73 -22.44
CA VAL A 124 -35.05 64.61 -22.87
C VAL A 124 -34.62 65.67 -23.88
N GLY A 125 -35.56 66.31 -24.57
CA GLY A 125 -35.29 67.34 -25.56
C GLY A 125 -36.55 67.88 -26.23
N LEU A 126 -36.39 68.71 -27.27
CA LEU A 126 -37.50 69.29 -28.04
C LEU A 126 -37.23 69.21 -29.55
N ILE A 127 -38.29 68.99 -30.33
CA ILE A 127 -38.31 69.09 -31.79
C ILE A 127 -38.89 70.45 -32.15
N LEU A 128 -38.19 71.21 -32.99
CA LEU A 128 -38.55 72.55 -33.43
C LEU A 128 -38.75 72.54 -34.95
N ALA A 129 -39.81 73.19 -35.42
CA ALA A 129 -40.12 73.34 -36.84
C ALA A 129 -40.44 74.80 -37.17
N THR A 130 -39.92 75.32 -38.27
CA THR A 130 -40.23 76.68 -38.74
C THR A 130 -40.27 76.74 -40.27
N GLY A 131 -41.01 77.70 -40.83
CA GLY A 131 -41.26 77.86 -42.26
C GLY A 131 -42.76 77.76 -42.61
N PRO A 132 -43.11 77.61 -43.90
CA PRO A 132 -44.49 77.46 -44.32
C PRO A 132 -45.00 76.06 -43.93
N LEU A 133 -45.49 75.95 -42.70
CA LEU A 133 -46.04 74.70 -42.17
C LEU A 133 -47.38 74.36 -42.84
N PRO A 134 -47.67 73.07 -43.06
CA PRO A 134 -48.94 72.63 -43.61
C PRO A 134 -50.09 72.85 -42.61
N PRO A 135 -51.36 72.63 -42.99
CA PRO A 135 -52.49 72.81 -42.08
C PRO A 135 -52.28 72.14 -40.73
N VAL A 136 -52.82 72.76 -39.66
CA VAL A 136 -52.58 72.38 -38.25
C VAL A 136 -52.66 70.86 -38.04
N ALA A 137 -53.69 70.19 -38.53
CA ALA A 137 -53.86 68.74 -38.39
C ALA A 137 -52.70 67.92 -39.01
N GLN A 138 -52.18 68.35 -40.16
CA GLN A 138 -51.08 67.66 -40.85
C GLN A 138 -49.74 67.93 -40.14
N THR A 139 -49.51 69.17 -39.68
CA THR A 139 -48.32 69.53 -38.89
C THR A 139 -48.28 68.76 -37.57
N GLN A 140 -49.41 68.68 -36.86
CA GLN A 140 -49.53 67.92 -35.62
C GLN A 140 -49.28 66.43 -35.85
N ALA A 141 -49.86 65.84 -36.89
CA ALA A 141 -49.66 64.43 -37.22
C ALA A 141 -48.19 64.11 -37.56
N ALA A 142 -47.54 64.93 -38.39
CA ALA A 142 -46.15 64.72 -38.80
C ALA A 142 -45.17 64.89 -37.63
N LEU A 143 -45.32 65.94 -36.80
CA LEU A 143 -44.45 66.15 -35.64
C LEU A 143 -44.71 65.13 -34.52
N THR A 144 -45.93 64.61 -34.38
CA THR A 144 -46.23 63.52 -33.44
C THR A 144 -45.61 62.20 -33.88
N ALA A 145 -45.70 61.87 -35.18
CA ALA A 145 -45.03 60.71 -35.75
C ALA A 145 -43.51 60.79 -35.56
N MET A 146 -42.94 61.96 -35.85
CA MET A 146 -41.52 62.22 -35.65
C MET A 146 -41.09 62.07 -34.19
N ARG A 147 -41.87 62.65 -33.26
CA ARG A 147 -41.64 62.50 -31.82
C ARG A 147 -41.57 61.02 -31.45
N ARG A 148 -42.59 60.23 -31.80
CA ARG A 148 -42.62 58.79 -31.48
C ARG A 148 -41.43 58.02 -32.05
N SER A 149 -41.00 58.34 -33.28
CA SER A 149 -39.82 57.73 -33.88
C SER A 149 -38.52 58.09 -33.13
N VAL A 150 -38.34 59.36 -32.75
CA VAL A 150 -37.16 59.79 -32.00
C VAL A 150 -37.18 59.23 -30.57
N GLU A 151 -38.32 59.22 -29.89
CA GLU A 151 -38.50 58.61 -28.56
C GLU A 151 -38.14 57.11 -28.59
N PHE A 152 -38.61 56.37 -29.60
CA PHE A 152 -38.28 54.96 -29.78
C PHE A 152 -36.76 54.75 -30.00
N LEU A 153 -36.12 55.55 -30.85
CA LEU A 153 -34.68 55.44 -31.11
C LEU A 153 -33.84 55.76 -29.86
N VAL A 154 -34.26 56.76 -29.07
CA VAL A 154 -33.58 57.12 -27.81
C VAL A 154 -33.72 56.00 -26.78
N ALA A 155 -34.94 55.46 -26.60
CA ALA A 155 -35.19 54.35 -25.69
C ALA A 155 -34.36 53.11 -26.07
N LEU A 156 -34.35 52.75 -27.36
CA LEU A 156 -33.56 51.63 -27.88
C LEU A 156 -32.05 51.82 -27.68
N ALA A 157 -31.55 53.04 -27.87
CA ALA A 157 -30.13 53.36 -27.67
C ALA A 157 -29.71 53.25 -26.19
N LEU A 158 -30.56 53.70 -25.27
CA LEU A 158 -30.34 53.57 -23.82
C LEU A 158 -30.36 52.11 -23.38
N GLU A 159 -31.33 51.32 -23.86
CA GLU A 159 -31.43 49.89 -23.58
C GLU A 159 -30.19 49.14 -24.09
N LYS A 160 -29.78 49.37 -25.35
CA LYS A 160 -28.58 48.75 -25.93
C LYS A 160 -27.33 49.08 -25.12
N ARG A 161 -27.16 50.33 -24.68
CA ARG A 161 -25.99 50.74 -23.90
C ARG A 161 -25.98 50.10 -22.52
N ALA A 162 -27.13 49.98 -21.86
CA ALA A 162 -27.25 49.27 -20.59
C ALA A 162 -26.87 47.80 -20.72
N ILE A 163 -27.35 47.12 -21.77
CA ILE A 163 -26.98 45.72 -22.06
C ILE A 163 -25.48 45.60 -22.33
N VAL A 164 -24.90 46.51 -23.12
CA VAL A 164 -23.45 46.50 -23.41
C VAL A 164 -22.63 46.70 -22.14
N GLN A 165 -23.02 47.62 -21.25
CA GLN A 165 -22.33 47.80 -19.97
C GLN A 165 -22.46 46.57 -19.08
N GLU A 166 -23.66 46.03 -18.91
CA GLU A 166 -23.86 44.81 -18.12
C GLU A 166 -23.05 43.63 -18.69
N THR A 167 -23.00 43.50 -20.02
CA THR A 167 -22.22 42.47 -20.71
C THR A 167 -20.72 42.68 -20.50
N LEU A 168 -20.23 43.91 -20.59
CA LEU A 168 -18.82 44.24 -20.34
C LEU A 168 -18.43 43.99 -18.88
N ASP A 169 -19.30 44.31 -17.93
CA ASP A 169 -19.06 44.05 -16.51
C ASP A 169 -19.05 42.55 -16.22
N ARG A 170 -20.01 41.78 -16.76
CA ARG A 170 -20.00 40.32 -16.68
C ARG A 170 -18.76 39.72 -17.36
N TYR A 171 -18.36 40.24 -18.51
CA TYR A 171 -17.17 39.77 -19.22
C TYR A 171 -15.89 40.02 -18.43
N ARG A 172 -15.76 41.20 -17.81
CA ARG A 172 -14.64 41.51 -16.90
C ARG A 172 -14.60 40.60 -15.69
N GLU A 173 -15.77 40.32 -15.08
CA GLU A 173 -15.89 39.38 -13.95
C GLU A 173 -15.45 37.97 -14.36
N ILE A 174 -15.95 37.46 -15.49
CA ILE A 174 -15.59 36.12 -16.01
C ILE A 174 -14.10 36.03 -16.32
N ASN A 175 -13.52 37.02 -17.00
CA ASN A 175 -12.09 37.01 -17.32
C ASN A 175 -11.21 37.09 -16.09
N LEU A 176 -11.61 37.86 -15.08
CA LEU A 176 -10.90 37.91 -13.81
C LEU A 176 -10.89 36.51 -13.17
N LEU A 177 -12.06 35.87 -13.06
CA LEU A 177 -12.20 34.52 -12.52
C LEU A 177 -11.42 33.47 -13.33
N TYR A 178 -11.43 33.57 -14.66
CA TYR A 178 -10.73 32.62 -15.53
C TYR A 178 -9.21 32.71 -15.37
N ASN A 179 -8.64 33.92 -15.43
CA ASN A 179 -7.19 34.10 -15.28
C ASN A 179 -6.71 33.68 -13.87
N LEU A 180 -7.54 33.93 -12.86
CA LEU A 180 -7.31 33.46 -11.48
C LEU A 180 -7.38 31.95 -11.37
N GLY A 181 -8.41 31.36 -11.98
CA GLY A 181 -8.59 29.92 -12.00
C GLY A 181 -7.42 29.21 -12.65
N ASP A 182 -6.92 29.72 -13.78
CA ASP A 182 -5.77 29.15 -14.48
C ASP A 182 -4.47 29.25 -13.64
N THR A 183 -4.21 30.40 -13.05
CA THR A 183 -3.00 30.62 -12.22
C THR A 183 -3.01 29.76 -10.96
N LEU A 184 -4.17 29.58 -10.33
CA LEU A 184 -4.28 28.76 -9.11
C LEU A 184 -4.41 27.26 -9.40
N ALA A 185 -5.05 26.87 -10.50
CA ALA A 185 -5.21 25.46 -10.89
C ALA A 185 -3.91 24.82 -11.39
N THR A 186 -2.97 25.62 -11.90
CA THR A 186 -1.64 25.14 -12.30
C THR A 186 -0.71 24.88 -11.11
N CYS A 187 -1.07 25.32 -9.90
CA CYS A 187 -0.34 25.03 -8.68
C CYS A 187 -0.81 23.70 -8.08
N LEU A 188 0.02 22.66 -8.17
CA LEU A 188 -0.26 21.33 -7.61
C LEU A 188 0.28 21.13 -6.19
N ASP A 189 1.07 22.08 -5.69
CA ASP A 189 1.69 22.00 -4.37
C ASP A 189 0.76 22.62 -3.31
N VAL A 190 0.37 21.81 -2.32
CA VAL A 190 -0.54 22.21 -1.23
C VAL A 190 0.10 23.27 -0.33
N ASP A 191 1.43 23.28 -0.21
CA ASP A 191 2.15 24.19 0.68
C ASP A 191 2.40 25.56 0.04
N GLU A 192 2.58 25.63 -1.29
CA GLU A 192 2.81 26.89 -2.00
C GLU A 192 1.51 27.66 -2.34
N LEU A 193 0.41 26.93 -2.53
CA LEU A 193 -0.85 27.49 -3.01
C LEU A 193 -1.43 28.60 -2.09
N PRO A 194 -1.44 28.47 -0.76
CA PRO A 194 -1.93 29.52 0.14
C PRO A 194 -1.15 30.82 -0.02
N GLN A 195 0.18 30.74 -0.17
CA GLN A 195 1.05 31.90 -0.35
C GLN A 195 0.79 32.58 -1.70
N ARG A 196 0.61 31.80 -2.77
CA ARG A 196 0.28 32.34 -4.11
C ARG A 196 -1.10 32.99 -4.14
N ALA A 197 -2.11 32.34 -3.55
CA ALA A 197 -3.46 32.87 -3.45
C ALA A 197 -3.51 34.20 -2.65
N LEU A 198 -2.73 34.28 -1.57
CA LEU A 198 -2.60 35.50 -0.77
C LEU A 198 -1.92 36.63 -1.53
N ALA A 199 -0.82 36.33 -2.24
CA ALA A 199 -0.09 37.32 -3.04
C ALA A 199 -0.98 37.93 -4.12
N GLU A 200 -1.77 37.10 -4.79
CA GLU A 200 -2.69 37.55 -5.84
C GLU A 200 -3.85 38.37 -5.26
N SER A 201 -4.38 37.95 -4.10
CA SER A 201 -5.42 38.68 -3.38
C SER A 201 -4.94 40.07 -2.94
N ASN A 202 -3.73 40.16 -2.37
CA ASN A 202 -3.11 41.44 -1.99
C ASN A 202 -2.91 42.35 -3.20
N ARG A 203 -2.46 41.80 -4.33
CA ARG A 203 -2.19 42.58 -5.55
C ARG A 203 -3.46 43.17 -6.15
N ILE A 204 -4.53 42.38 -6.25
CA ILE A 204 -5.80 42.79 -6.88
C ILE A 204 -6.54 43.82 -6.02
N ILE A 205 -6.62 43.57 -4.71
CA ILE A 205 -7.36 44.42 -3.76
C ILE A 205 -6.50 45.59 -3.26
N GLN A 206 -5.19 45.55 -3.56
CA GLN A 206 -4.19 46.54 -3.14
C GLN A 206 -4.08 46.63 -1.61
N ALA A 207 -4.05 45.48 -0.93
CA ALA A 207 -3.79 45.40 0.51
C ALA A 207 -2.28 45.37 0.78
N LYS A 208 -1.82 46.02 1.86
CA LYS A 208 -0.39 46.01 2.23
C LYS A 208 0.00 44.72 2.91
N TRP A 209 -0.85 44.21 3.81
CA TRP A 209 -0.60 42.96 4.54
C TRP A 209 -1.77 41.99 4.38
N GLY A 210 -1.49 40.72 4.61
CA GLY A 210 -2.53 39.71 4.66
C GLY A 210 -2.04 38.39 5.24
N ALA A 211 -2.99 37.52 5.55
CA ALA A 211 -2.76 36.18 6.04
C ALA A 211 -3.83 35.21 5.51
N VAL A 212 -3.44 33.95 5.31
CA VAL A 212 -4.36 32.82 5.15
C VAL A 212 -4.21 31.95 6.37
N LEU A 213 -5.35 31.60 6.98
CA LEU A 213 -5.38 30.73 8.14
C LEU A 213 -6.18 29.47 7.84
N PHE A 214 -5.67 28.31 8.24
CA PHE A 214 -6.33 27.00 8.14
C PHE A 214 -6.65 26.43 9.51
N HIS A 215 -7.60 25.49 9.56
CA HIS A 215 -7.84 24.71 10.77
C HIS A 215 -6.73 23.67 10.98
N ASP A 216 -6.19 23.60 12.20
CA ASP A 216 -5.40 22.47 12.67
C ASP A 216 -6.28 21.24 13.00
N GLU A 217 -5.66 20.14 13.42
CA GLU A 217 -6.37 18.90 13.81
C GLU A 217 -7.35 19.08 14.98
N VAL A 218 -7.17 20.14 15.78
CA VAL A 218 -8.00 20.48 16.95
C VAL A 218 -9.10 21.50 16.58
N GLY A 219 -9.12 21.97 15.32
CA GLY A 219 -10.08 22.95 14.82
C GLY A 219 -9.75 24.40 15.17
N LYS A 220 -8.49 24.71 15.51
CA LYS A 220 -8.00 26.06 15.74
C LYS A 220 -7.40 26.65 14.47
N LEU A 221 -7.63 27.93 14.22
CA LEU A 221 -7.03 28.65 13.09
C LEU A 221 -5.53 28.88 13.32
N ILE A 222 -4.70 28.35 12.43
CA ILE A 222 -3.24 28.50 12.34
C ILE A 222 -2.86 29.21 11.04
N VAL A 223 -1.80 30.01 11.07
CA VAL A 223 -1.35 30.76 9.88
C VAL A 223 -0.67 29.81 8.90
N ALA A 224 -1.21 29.71 7.69
CA ALA A 224 -0.68 28.91 6.60
C ALA A 224 0.15 29.74 5.61
N ALA A 225 -0.21 31.01 5.42
CA ALA A 225 0.54 31.95 4.60
C ALA A 225 0.42 33.37 5.15
N SER A 226 1.44 34.19 4.91
CA SER A 226 1.45 35.58 5.36
C SER A 226 2.23 36.49 4.41
N ILE A 227 1.81 37.75 4.34
CA ILE A 227 2.50 38.83 3.62
C ILE A 227 2.47 40.06 4.51
N GLY A 228 3.65 40.60 4.83
CA GLY A 228 3.82 41.77 5.69
C GLY A 228 4.75 41.51 6.88
N PRO A 229 4.92 42.50 7.78
CA PRO A 229 5.74 42.36 8.97
C PRO A 229 5.09 41.41 9.98
N VAL A 230 5.76 40.28 10.26
CA VAL A 230 5.24 39.16 11.06
C VAL A 230 4.75 39.61 12.45
N GLU A 231 5.54 40.41 13.17
CA GLU A 231 5.22 40.88 14.53
C GLU A 231 3.90 41.66 14.61
N LYS A 232 3.66 42.55 13.65
CA LYS A 232 2.41 43.33 13.58
C LYS A 232 1.23 42.46 13.15
N LEU A 233 1.47 41.53 12.22
CA LEU A 233 0.46 40.62 11.72
C LEU A 233 -0.04 39.65 12.80
N GLU A 234 0.86 39.08 13.60
CA GLU A 234 0.50 38.19 14.72
C GLU A 234 -0.36 38.89 15.78
N LYS A 235 -0.03 40.15 16.09
CA LYS A 235 -0.82 40.97 17.02
C LYS A 235 -2.25 41.18 16.50
N VAL A 236 -2.40 41.61 15.25
CA VAL A 236 -3.71 41.82 14.63
C VAL A 236 -4.50 40.52 14.53
N ILE A 237 -3.86 39.40 14.19
CA ILE A 237 -4.49 38.06 14.16
C ILE A 237 -4.99 37.67 15.55
N SER A 238 -4.23 37.94 16.61
CA SER A 238 -4.62 37.65 17.99
C SER A 238 -5.86 38.45 18.40
N GLU A 239 -5.87 39.75 18.13
CA GLU A 239 -6.97 40.67 18.48
C GLU A 239 -8.23 40.44 17.64
N ALA A 240 -8.07 40.13 16.35
CA ALA A 240 -9.16 39.87 15.43
C ALA A 240 -9.68 38.41 15.49
N ARG A 241 -9.16 37.57 16.39
CA ARG A 241 -9.51 36.14 16.49
C ARG A 241 -11.01 35.89 16.56
N ALA A 242 -11.73 36.61 17.42
CA ALA A 242 -13.17 36.45 17.58
C ALA A 242 -13.96 36.79 16.29
N LEU A 243 -13.48 37.77 15.52
CA LEU A 243 -14.07 38.13 14.23
C LEU A 243 -13.80 37.06 13.18
N MET A 244 -12.59 36.50 13.14
CA MET A 244 -12.24 35.42 12.22
C MET A 244 -13.03 34.14 12.51
N GLU A 245 -13.18 33.75 13.78
CA GLU A 245 -14.01 32.61 14.19
C GLU A 245 -15.49 32.83 13.89
N GLU A 246 -15.99 34.07 14.01
CA GLU A 246 -17.36 34.42 13.59
C GLU A 246 -17.53 34.26 12.08
N VAL A 247 -16.59 34.78 11.28
CA VAL A 247 -16.64 34.69 9.80
C VAL A 247 -16.57 33.23 9.35
N ASP A 248 -15.67 32.43 9.92
CA ASP A 248 -15.55 31.01 9.63
C ASP A 248 -16.85 30.25 9.96
N ARG A 249 -17.42 30.47 11.15
CA ARG A 249 -18.65 29.80 11.59
C ARG A 249 -19.88 30.21 10.79
N THR A 250 -19.98 31.49 10.42
CA THR A 250 -21.16 32.02 9.72
C THR A 250 -21.08 31.89 8.20
N GLY A 251 -19.88 31.69 7.65
CA GLY A 251 -19.62 31.74 6.21
C GLY A 251 -19.87 33.12 5.59
N LYS A 252 -19.95 34.18 6.39
CA LYS A 252 -20.25 35.54 5.91
C LYS A 252 -19.02 36.43 6.06
N PRO A 253 -18.59 37.12 4.98
CA PRO A 253 -17.43 38.00 5.04
C PRO A 253 -17.73 39.25 5.89
N LYS A 254 -16.66 39.87 6.41
CA LYS A 254 -16.77 41.02 7.32
C LYS A 254 -15.73 42.09 6.97
N ILE A 255 -16.21 43.31 6.78
CA ILE A 255 -15.38 44.51 6.61
C ILE A 255 -15.38 45.28 7.93
N VAL A 256 -14.19 45.64 8.41
CA VAL A 256 -14.00 46.49 9.59
C VAL A 256 -13.01 47.59 9.24
N ASN A 257 -13.49 48.75 8.80
CA ASN A 257 -12.61 49.83 8.33
C ASN A 257 -11.89 50.60 9.45
N ASN A 258 -12.39 50.51 10.69
CA ASN A 258 -11.83 51.19 11.86
C ASN A 258 -11.47 50.17 12.95
N PHE A 259 -10.63 49.18 12.63
CA PHE A 259 -10.12 48.28 13.65
C PHE A 259 -9.03 49.01 14.44
N ALA A 260 -9.18 49.07 15.76
CA ALA A 260 -8.26 49.79 16.63
C ALA A 260 -7.04 48.92 16.95
N ASP A 261 -5.90 49.22 16.32
CA ASP A 261 -4.58 48.84 16.82
C ASP A 261 -4.01 50.03 17.62
N GLU A 262 -3.27 49.77 18.70
CA GLU A 262 -2.80 50.77 19.68
C GLU A 262 -2.04 51.97 19.06
N GLU A 263 -1.51 51.83 17.85
CA GLU A 263 -0.80 52.87 17.10
C GLU A 263 -1.65 53.59 16.03
N ARG A 264 -2.69 52.95 15.45
CA ARG A 264 -3.48 53.47 14.31
C ARG A 264 -4.77 52.68 14.07
N GLN A 265 -5.80 53.33 13.50
CA GLN A 265 -6.94 52.61 12.90
C GLN A 265 -6.53 51.94 11.58
N VAL A 266 -6.71 50.63 11.50
CA VAL A 266 -6.36 49.83 10.33
C VAL A 266 -7.63 49.18 9.77
N PRO A 267 -7.92 49.30 8.45
CA PRO A 267 -9.03 48.60 7.86
C PRO A 267 -8.69 47.10 7.73
N LEU A 268 -9.67 46.24 8.00
CA LEU A 268 -9.63 44.79 7.86
C LEU A 268 -10.72 44.29 6.93
N LEU A 269 -10.40 43.29 6.13
CA LEU A 269 -11.34 42.52 5.34
C LEU A 269 -11.09 41.03 5.60
N ILE A 270 -12.12 40.34 6.11
CA ILE A 270 -12.05 38.92 6.45
C ILE A 270 -13.07 38.18 5.59
N VAL A 271 -12.62 37.15 4.91
CA VAL A 271 -13.45 36.31 4.05
C VAL A 271 -13.24 34.84 4.41
N PRO A 272 -14.31 34.03 4.46
CA PRO A 272 -14.18 32.62 4.78
C PRO A 272 -13.65 31.84 3.58
N LEU A 273 -12.86 30.81 3.85
CA LEU A 273 -12.31 29.87 2.89
C LEU A 273 -13.00 28.51 3.10
N HIS A 274 -13.98 28.20 2.27
CA HIS A 274 -14.78 26.98 2.40
C HIS A 274 -15.19 26.42 1.03
N ILE A 275 -15.42 25.11 0.98
CA ILE A 275 -16.02 24.40 -0.16
C ILE A 275 -17.23 23.65 0.37
N SER A 276 -18.40 23.88 -0.22
CA SER A 276 -19.64 23.17 0.09
C SER A 276 -19.90 23.12 1.61
N GLU A 277 -19.63 21.97 2.26
CA GLU A 277 -19.83 21.71 3.69
C GLU A 277 -18.53 21.79 4.52
N ARG A 278 -17.36 21.94 3.88
CA ARG A 278 -16.04 21.90 4.52
C ARG A 278 -15.47 23.31 4.70
N ARG A 279 -15.21 23.67 5.96
CA ARG A 279 -14.51 24.91 6.33
C ARG A 279 -13.01 24.68 6.31
N LEU A 280 -12.31 25.31 5.36
CA LEU A 280 -10.84 25.23 5.27
C LEU A 280 -10.20 26.24 6.21
N GLY A 281 -10.75 27.45 6.29
CA GLY A 281 -10.33 28.50 7.22
C GLY A 281 -10.74 29.89 6.76
N VAL A 282 -9.85 30.88 6.85
CA VAL A 282 -10.15 32.28 6.49
C VAL A 282 -8.99 32.98 5.78
N ILE A 283 -9.31 33.97 4.95
CA ILE A 283 -8.36 34.93 4.40
C ILE A 283 -8.59 36.29 5.05
N LEU A 284 -7.51 36.89 5.56
CA LEU A 284 -7.49 38.20 6.20
C LEU A 284 -6.62 39.15 5.37
N LEU A 285 -7.19 40.27 4.94
CA LEU A 285 -6.46 41.39 4.34
C LEU A 285 -6.50 42.61 5.25
N ILE A 286 -5.39 43.33 5.28
CA ILE A 286 -5.14 44.42 6.23
C ILE A 286 -4.52 45.62 5.51
N ASP A 287 -4.94 46.82 5.90
CA ASP A 287 -4.39 48.09 5.44
C ASP A 287 -4.44 48.24 3.91
N LYS A 288 -5.63 48.59 3.40
CA LYS A 288 -5.84 48.88 1.98
C LYS A 288 -5.06 50.13 1.56
N ALA A 289 -4.41 50.07 0.40
CA ALA A 289 -3.76 51.23 -0.21
C ALA A 289 -4.83 52.24 -0.70
N GLY A 290 -4.81 53.46 -0.15
CA GLY A 290 -5.73 54.54 -0.49
C GLY A 290 -6.28 55.27 0.75
N GLU A 291 -7.03 56.35 0.55
CA GLU A 291 -7.70 57.08 1.64
C GLU A 291 -9.06 56.46 2.03
N GLU A 292 -9.64 55.65 1.15
CA GLU A 292 -10.89 54.92 1.40
C GLU A 292 -10.55 53.47 1.82
N GLY A 293 -11.13 53.00 2.93
CA GLY A 293 -10.96 51.63 3.42
C GLY A 293 -11.53 50.55 2.47
N PHE A 294 -11.73 49.33 2.97
CA PHE A 294 -12.33 48.27 2.18
C PHE A 294 -13.81 48.57 1.85
N THR A 295 -14.20 48.25 0.62
CA THR A 295 -15.52 48.48 0.04
C THR A 295 -16.24 47.15 -0.21
N ALA A 296 -17.56 47.20 -0.46
CA ALA A 296 -18.32 46.02 -0.86
C ALA A 296 -17.83 45.38 -2.18
N GLY A 297 -17.18 46.18 -3.05
CA GLY A 297 -16.53 45.65 -4.25
C GLY A 297 -15.33 44.76 -3.91
N ASP A 298 -14.51 45.18 -2.95
CA ASP A 298 -13.33 44.41 -2.50
C ASP A 298 -13.76 43.11 -1.81
N GLU A 299 -14.82 43.15 -1.00
CA GLU A 299 -15.42 41.95 -0.40
C GLU A 299 -15.89 40.96 -1.46
N LYS A 300 -16.60 41.42 -2.50
CA LYS A 300 -17.07 40.55 -3.59
C LYS A 300 -15.89 39.90 -4.33
N LEU A 301 -14.83 40.67 -4.59
CA LEU A 301 -13.61 40.18 -5.22
C LEU A 301 -12.87 39.16 -4.36
N LEU A 302 -12.63 39.48 -3.08
CA LEU A 302 -11.94 38.56 -2.17
C LEU A 302 -12.75 37.29 -1.92
N SER A 303 -14.08 37.39 -1.85
CA SER A 303 -14.96 36.22 -1.73
C SER A 303 -14.83 35.29 -2.93
N ALA A 304 -14.77 35.85 -4.14
CA ALA A 304 -14.57 35.05 -5.34
C ALA A 304 -13.16 34.42 -5.41
N LEU A 305 -12.14 35.18 -5.00
CA LEU A 305 -10.76 34.69 -4.88
C LEU A 305 -10.64 33.56 -3.87
N SER A 306 -11.26 33.74 -2.70
CA SER A 306 -11.30 32.74 -1.64
C SER A 306 -11.95 31.45 -2.13
N TRP A 307 -13.10 31.55 -2.79
CA TRP A 307 -13.77 30.39 -3.37
C TRP A 307 -12.89 29.63 -4.37
N GLN A 308 -12.20 30.36 -5.26
CA GLN A 308 -11.29 29.75 -6.23
C GLN A 308 -10.08 29.09 -5.55
N ALA A 309 -9.48 29.77 -4.57
CA ALA A 309 -8.37 29.23 -3.78
C ALA A 309 -8.78 27.97 -3.02
N ALA A 310 -9.99 27.95 -2.45
CA ALA A 310 -10.53 26.78 -1.77
C ALA A 310 -10.62 25.58 -2.72
N ILE A 311 -11.21 25.76 -3.92
CA ILE A 311 -11.29 24.73 -4.97
C ILE A 311 -9.91 24.18 -5.32
N SER A 312 -8.94 25.05 -5.58
CA SER A 312 -7.61 24.61 -5.97
C SER A 312 -6.88 23.87 -4.83
N LEU A 313 -7.05 24.30 -3.57
CA LEU A 313 -6.48 23.61 -2.40
C LEU A 313 -7.04 22.19 -2.22
N GLU A 314 -8.36 22.01 -2.37
CA GLU A 314 -8.97 20.69 -2.26
C GLU A 314 -8.51 19.78 -3.41
N ASN A 315 -8.37 20.30 -4.63
CA ASN A 315 -7.84 19.56 -5.76
C ASN A 315 -6.38 19.13 -5.55
N ALA A 316 -5.52 20.04 -5.09
CA ALA A 316 -4.13 19.74 -4.77
C ALA A 316 -4.03 18.66 -3.68
N ARG A 317 -4.85 18.76 -2.62
CA ARG A 317 -4.91 17.77 -1.55
C ARG A 317 -5.41 16.40 -2.02
N LEU A 318 -6.46 16.36 -2.84
CA LEU A 318 -6.96 15.12 -3.42
C LEU A 318 -5.92 14.46 -4.31
N PHE A 319 -5.20 15.25 -5.11
CA PHE A 319 -4.13 14.76 -5.96
C PHE A 319 -2.97 14.18 -5.14
N ASP A 320 -2.54 14.88 -4.08
CA ASP A 320 -1.48 14.41 -3.19
C ASP A 320 -1.87 13.11 -2.46
N ASN A 321 -3.12 13.02 -1.97
CA ASN A 321 -3.65 11.79 -1.38
C ASN A 321 -3.64 10.61 -2.37
N VAL A 322 -4.10 10.82 -3.61
CA VAL A 322 -4.12 9.77 -4.65
C VAL A 322 -2.69 9.35 -5.01
N ARG A 323 -1.76 10.30 -5.11
CA ARG A 323 -0.34 10.02 -5.36
C ARG A 323 0.25 9.16 -4.24
N ARG A 324 0.03 9.56 -2.98
CA ARG A 324 0.50 8.82 -1.81
C ARG A 324 -0.04 7.39 -1.76
N GLN A 325 -1.34 7.21 -1.99
CA GLN A 325 -1.96 5.87 -2.05
C GLN A 325 -1.36 5.01 -3.16
N ARG A 326 -1.11 5.59 -4.34
CA ARG A 326 -0.48 4.87 -5.45
C ARG A 326 0.94 4.42 -5.09
N ASP A 327 1.73 5.29 -4.48
CA ASP A 327 3.11 5.00 -4.08
C ASP A 327 3.16 3.93 -2.97
N GLU A 328 2.23 3.97 -2.00
CA GLU A 328 2.04 2.93 -0.99
C GLU A 328 1.68 1.57 -1.63
N ILE A 329 0.71 1.54 -2.55
CA ILE A 329 0.32 0.31 -3.27
C ILE A 329 1.51 -0.25 -4.07
N ALA A 330 2.27 0.60 -4.75
CA ALA A 330 3.45 0.17 -5.49
C ALA A 330 4.52 -0.43 -4.57
N THR A 331 4.73 0.17 -3.40
CA THR A 331 5.65 -0.33 -2.38
C THR A 331 5.21 -1.67 -1.81
N ILE A 332 3.92 -1.80 -1.46
CA ILE A 332 3.33 -3.06 -0.98
C ILE A 332 3.44 -4.14 -2.06
N LYS A 333 3.16 -3.80 -3.32
CA LYS A 333 3.29 -4.74 -4.44
C LYS A 333 4.74 -5.24 -4.57
N ASN A 334 5.72 -4.35 -4.61
CA ASN A 334 7.12 -4.75 -4.71
C ASN A 334 7.58 -5.60 -3.52
N TYR A 335 7.09 -5.28 -2.32
CA TYR A 335 7.34 -6.09 -1.12
C TYR A 335 6.73 -7.49 -1.24
N MET A 336 5.49 -7.59 -1.72
CA MET A 336 4.85 -8.87 -2.00
C MET A 336 5.62 -9.67 -3.05
N ASP A 337 5.98 -9.06 -4.18
CA ASP A 337 6.74 -9.71 -5.25
C ASP A 337 8.07 -10.27 -4.72
N ASN A 338 8.82 -9.48 -3.93
CA ASN A 338 10.06 -9.94 -3.29
C ASN A 338 9.86 -11.09 -2.30
N ILE A 339 8.77 -11.09 -1.53
CA ILE A 339 8.43 -12.22 -0.65
C ILE A 339 8.15 -13.45 -1.51
N PHE A 340 7.33 -13.33 -2.54
CA PHE A 340 6.96 -14.46 -3.40
C PHE A 340 8.16 -15.09 -4.10
N ASP A 341 9.14 -14.28 -4.52
CA ASP A 341 10.39 -14.75 -5.11
C ASP A 341 11.34 -15.38 -4.09
N SER A 342 11.26 -15.00 -2.81
CA SER A 342 12.12 -15.53 -1.74
C SER A 342 11.60 -16.83 -1.10
N ILE A 343 10.35 -17.24 -1.40
CA ILE A 343 9.80 -18.51 -0.89
C ILE A 343 10.45 -19.66 -1.65
N ALA A 344 11.16 -20.54 -0.94
CA ALA A 344 11.80 -21.74 -1.52
C ALA A 344 10.78 -22.78 -2.05
N SER A 345 9.54 -22.73 -1.59
CA SER A 345 8.43 -23.53 -2.10
C SER A 345 7.90 -22.94 -3.41
N GLY A 346 7.59 -23.80 -4.37
CA GLY A 346 6.87 -23.38 -5.57
C GLY A 346 5.44 -22.94 -5.20
N VAL A 347 5.02 -21.79 -5.69
CA VAL A 347 3.67 -21.24 -5.49
C VAL A 347 3.05 -21.00 -6.85
N VAL A 348 1.93 -21.68 -7.09
CA VAL A 348 1.14 -21.56 -8.31
C VAL A 348 -0.30 -21.24 -7.92
N THR A 349 -0.85 -20.15 -8.45
CA THR A 349 -2.27 -19.81 -8.23
C THR A 349 -3.04 -19.95 -9.52
N THR A 350 -4.28 -20.44 -9.42
CA THR A 350 -5.22 -20.47 -10.54
C THR A 350 -6.44 -19.62 -10.25
N ASP A 351 -7.11 -19.12 -11.29
CA ASP A 351 -8.44 -18.54 -11.16
C ASP A 351 -9.54 -19.62 -11.04
N THR A 352 -10.81 -19.19 -11.06
CA THR A 352 -11.99 -20.08 -11.03
C THR A 352 -12.20 -20.89 -12.31
N GLN A 353 -11.52 -20.53 -13.41
CA GLN A 353 -11.49 -21.28 -14.67
C GLN A 353 -10.26 -22.20 -14.75
N HIS A 354 -9.49 -22.31 -13.66
CA HIS A 354 -8.26 -23.08 -13.55
C HIS A 354 -7.13 -22.62 -14.48
N ILE A 355 -7.13 -21.33 -14.84
CA ILE A 355 -6.03 -20.68 -15.57
C ILE A 355 -4.99 -20.22 -14.56
N ILE A 356 -3.72 -20.51 -14.81
CA ILE A 356 -2.61 -20.10 -13.95
C ILE A 356 -2.46 -18.58 -13.99
N THR A 357 -2.56 -17.93 -12.83
CA THR A 357 -2.43 -16.48 -12.65
C THR A 357 -1.07 -16.10 -12.07
N THR A 358 -0.52 -16.91 -11.17
CA THR A 358 0.80 -16.68 -10.54
C THR A 358 1.64 -17.94 -10.63
N PHE A 359 2.93 -17.76 -10.87
CA PHE A 359 3.94 -18.81 -10.93
C PHE A 359 5.27 -18.21 -10.46
N ASN A 360 5.68 -18.50 -9.21
CA ASN A 360 6.87 -17.88 -8.62
C ASN A 360 8.18 -18.54 -9.10
N HIS A 361 9.31 -17.90 -8.80
CA HIS A 361 10.63 -18.38 -9.22
C HIS A 361 10.94 -19.81 -8.75
N ALA A 362 10.63 -20.15 -7.48
CA ALA A 362 10.82 -21.50 -6.98
C ALA A 362 9.98 -22.54 -7.74
N ALA A 363 8.79 -22.20 -8.23
CA ALA A 363 8.02 -23.09 -9.08
C ALA A 363 8.70 -23.30 -10.45
N GLU A 364 9.40 -22.29 -10.99
CA GLU A 364 10.21 -22.45 -12.21
C GLU A 364 11.36 -23.42 -12.02
N GLU A 365 12.07 -23.30 -10.89
CA GLU A 365 13.20 -24.17 -10.55
C GLU A 365 12.74 -25.61 -10.28
N ILE A 366 11.70 -25.80 -9.46
CA ILE A 366 11.18 -27.12 -9.08
C ILE A 366 10.56 -27.86 -10.27
N LEU A 367 9.78 -27.16 -11.10
CA LEU A 367 9.04 -27.77 -12.20
C LEU A 367 9.80 -27.73 -13.53
N GLY A 368 10.92 -27.01 -13.61
CA GLY A 368 11.73 -26.89 -14.83
C GLY A 368 11.01 -26.19 -15.99
N ILE A 369 10.01 -25.35 -15.70
CA ILE A 369 9.18 -24.63 -16.68
C ILE A 369 9.19 -23.15 -16.33
N SER A 370 9.42 -22.28 -17.31
CA SER A 370 9.39 -20.84 -17.06
C SER A 370 7.96 -20.33 -16.87
N ALA A 371 7.79 -19.31 -16.02
CA ALA A 371 6.53 -18.66 -15.72
C ALA A 371 5.83 -18.15 -16.98
N TRP A 372 6.56 -17.63 -17.97
CA TRP A 372 5.98 -17.19 -19.25
C TRP A 372 5.33 -18.31 -20.07
N GLN A 373 5.73 -19.57 -19.85
CA GLN A 373 5.14 -20.74 -20.50
C GLN A 373 3.90 -21.24 -19.76
N ALA A 374 3.82 -20.99 -18.45
CA ALA A 374 2.76 -21.49 -17.57
C ALA A 374 1.63 -20.48 -17.32
N VAL A 375 1.95 -19.20 -17.11
CA VAL A 375 0.99 -18.14 -16.79
C VAL A 375 0.05 -17.87 -17.98
N ASN A 376 -1.21 -17.56 -17.67
CA ASN A 376 -2.32 -17.40 -18.62
C ASN A 376 -2.63 -18.66 -19.46
N ARG A 377 -2.25 -19.84 -18.98
CA ARG A 377 -2.66 -21.12 -19.55
C ARG A 377 -3.45 -21.96 -18.55
N PRO A 378 -4.36 -22.84 -19.02
CA PRO A 378 -4.97 -23.84 -18.16
C PRO A 378 -3.90 -24.71 -17.49
N TYR A 379 -4.03 -24.98 -16.19
CA TYR A 379 -3.02 -25.77 -15.48
C TYR A 379 -2.80 -27.16 -16.10
N GLN A 380 -3.86 -27.75 -16.68
CA GLN A 380 -3.81 -29.05 -17.35
C GLN A 380 -2.85 -29.07 -18.55
N GLN A 381 -2.70 -27.94 -19.23
CA GLN A 381 -1.81 -27.81 -20.38
C GLN A 381 -0.40 -27.41 -19.95
N ALA A 382 -0.28 -26.56 -18.93
CA ALA A 382 1.02 -26.09 -18.44
C ALA A 382 1.73 -27.15 -17.58
N LEU A 383 0.99 -27.97 -16.85
CA LEU A 383 1.46 -28.97 -15.89
C LEU A 383 1.00 -30.39 -16.28
N ASP A 384 1.10 -30.72 -17.57
CA ASP A 384 0.63 -31.99 -18.14
C ASP A 384 1.21 -33.23 -17.41
N PHE A 385 2.48 -33.17 -17.03
CA PHE A 385 3.15 -34.23 -16.27
C PHE A 385 2.61 -34.44 -14.85
N LEU A 386 1.84 -33.49 -14.30
CA LEU A 386 1.13 -33.63 -13.03
C LEU A 386 -0.33 -34.08 -13.22
N CYS A 387 -0.85 -34.12 -14.44
CA CYS A 387 -2.24 -34.53 -14.71
C CYS A 387 -2.51 -36.01 -14.40
N ASP A 388 -1.51 -36.88 -14.55
CA ASP A 388 -1.62 -38.32 -14.20
C ASP A 388 -1.53 -38.58 -12.68
N THR A 389 -1.38 -37.54 -11.88
CA THR A 389 -1.32 -37.62 -10.41
C THR A 389 -2.67 -37.28 -9.78
N SER A 390 -2.75 -37.25 -8.44
CA SER A 390 -3.96 -36.81 -7.73
C SER A 390 -4.23 -35.30 -7.82
N LEU A 391 -3.38 -34.51 -8.49
CA LEU A 391 -3.52 -33.05 -8.55
C LEU A 391 -4.87 -32.56 -9.14
N PRO A 392 -5.39 -33.11 -10.25
CA PRO A 392 -6.69 -32.68 -10.79
C PRO A 392 -7.85 -32.89 -9.81
N ASP A 393 -7.91 -34.07 -9.18
CA ASP A 393 -8.92 -34.41 -8.19
C ASP A 393 -8.86 -33.46 -6.98
N LEU A 394 -7.66 -33.09 -6.55
CA LEU A 394 -7.45 -32.17 -5.42
C LEU A 394 -7.89 -30.74 -5.73
N ILE A 395 -7.62 -30.24 -6.94
CA ILE A 395 -8.05 -28.91 -7.38
C ILE A 395 -9.58 -28.86 -7.41
N GLU A 396 -10.23 -29.91 -7.93
CA GLU A 396 -11.69 -29.99 -7.98
C GLU A 396 -12.30 -30.08 -6.56
N ASP A 397 -11.73 -30.90 -5.68
CA ASP A 397 -12.15 -31.03 -4.29
C ASP A 397 -12.03 -29.72 -3.51
N VAL A 398 -10.90 -29.01 -3.64
CA VAL A 398 -10.66 -27.74 -2.95
C VAL A 398 -11.59 -26.66 -3.47
N SER A 399 -11.80 -26.60 -4.80
CA SER A 399 -12.73 -25.66 -5.42
C SER A 399 -14.18 -25.90 -5.01
N ARG A 400 -14.60 -27.17 -4.90
CA ARG A 400 -16.00 -27.56 -4.61
C ARG A 400 -16.34 -27.54 -3.11
N TYR A 401 -15.44 -28.01 -2.25
CA TYR A 401 -15.70 -28.17 -0.81
C TYR A 401 -15.02 -27.12 0.06
N GLY A 402 -14.10 -26.32 -0.48
CA GLY A 402 -13.48 -25.20 0.22
C GLY A 402 -12.54 -25.56 1.36
N MET A 403 -12.21 -26.85 1.54
CA MET A 403 -11.28 -27.32 2.57
C MET A 403 -9.87 -27.42 1.99
N ALA A 404 -8.87 -26.91 2.73
CA ALA A 404 -7.47 -27.09 2.37
C ALA A 404 -7.12 -28.58 2.31
N ARG A 405 -6.43 -28.99 1.25
CA ARG A 405 -5.98 -30.36 1.05
C ARG A 405 -4.46 -30.39 1.03
N MET A 406 -3.90 -31.29 1.82
CA MET A 406 -2.48 -31.59 1.81
C MET A 406 -2.31 -33.02 1.30
N VAL A 407 -1.49 -33.19 0.27
CA VAL A 407 -1.06 -34.50 -0.18
C VAL A 407 0.44 -34.55 -0.13
N ARG A 408 0.93 -35.60 0.51
CA ARG A 408 2.37 -35.85 0.66
C ARG A 408 2.81 -36.85 -0.40
N GLU A 409 4.03 -36.65 -0.90
CA GLU A 409 4.74 -37.63 -1.71
C GLU A 409 4.06 -38.00 -3.03
N ILE A 410 3.62 -37.01 -3.80
CA ILE A 410 3.24 -37.25 -5.19
C ILE A 410 4.52 -37.39 -6.01
N SER A 411 4.68 -38.53 -6.68
CA SER A 411 5.79 -38.73 -7.60
C SER A 411 5.36 -38.50 -9.04
N SER A 412 6.10 -37.66 -9.76
CA SER A 412 5.94 -37.44 -11.20
C SER A 412 7.31 -37.45 -11.89
N GLN A 413 7.30 -37.49 -13.23
CA GLN A 413 8.50 -37.33 -14.06
C GLN A 413 8.44 -35.97 -14.74
N LEU A 414 9.49 -35.18 -14.55
CA LEU A 414 9.66 -33.91 -15.27
C LEU A 414 9.80 -34.16 -16.78
N PRO A 415 9.50 -33.16 -17.63
CA PRO A 415 9.71 -33.26 -19.09
C PRO A 415 11.15 -33.65 -19.49
N GLN A 416 12.11 -33.40 -18.61
CA GLN A 416 13.54 -33.68 -18.79
C GLN A 416 13.93 -35.12 -18.37
N GLY A 417 12.98 -35.91 -17.85
CA GLY A 417 13.17 -37.32 -17.46
C GLY A 417 13.55 -37.55 -16.00
N GLU A 418 13.72 -36.49 -15.20
CA GLU A 418 14.05 -36.61 -13.79
C GLU A 418 12.82 -36.95 -12.94
N ARG A 419 13.01 -37.78 -11.91
CA ARG A 419 11.96 -38.15 -10.97
C ARG A 419 11.83 -37.08 -9.88
N LEU A 420 10.66 -36.47 -9.81
CA LEU A 420 10.29 -35.43 -8.87
C LEU A 420 9.34 -35.99 -7.80
N ILE A 421 9.58 -35.67 -6.54
CA ILE A 421 8.70 -36.01 -5.41
C ILE A 421 8.26 -34.72 -4.74
N LEU A 422 6.96 -34.43 -4.82
CA LEU A 422 6.38 -33.20 -4.30
C LEU A 422 5.50 -33.45 -3.07
N ASN A 423 5.56 -32.53 -2.12
CA ASN A 423 4.45 -32.31 -1.19
C ASN A 423 3.61 -31.16 -1.71
N LEU A 424 2.30 -31.36 -1.84
CA LEU A 424 1.37 -30.36 -2.34
C LEU A 424 0.41 -29.93 -1.24
N SER A 425 0.23 -28.62 -1.09
CA SER A 425 -0.78 -28.02 -0.22
C SER A 425 -1.65 -27.09 -1.05
N LEU A 426 -2.93 -27.44 -1.18
CA LEU A 426 -3.91 -26.70 -1.97
C LEU A 426 -4.90 -26.01 -1.03
N SER A 427 -5.16 -24.73 -1.27
CA SER A 427 -6.12 -23.94 -0.50
C SER A 427 -6.94 -23.01 -1.41
N THR A 428 -8.13 -22.63 -0.97
CA THR A 428 -8.95 -21.68 -1.74
C THR A 428 -8.43 -20.26 -1.56
N LEU A 429 -8.29 -19.54 -2.67
CA LEU A 429 -8.04 -18.10 -2.68
C LEU A 429 -9.37 -17.39 -2.49
N ARG A 430 -9.49 -16.55 -1.45
CA ARG A 430 -10.72 -15.80 -1.15
C ARG A 430 -10.49 -14.31 -1.31
N GLY A 431 -11.46 -13.64 -1.93
CA GLY A 431 -11.48 -12.18 -2.04
C GLY A 431 -12.00 -11.51 -0.78
N SER A 432 -12.02 -10.17 -0.79
CA SER A 432 -12.39 -9.35 0.37
C SER A 432 -13.85 -9.52 0.80
N ALA A 433 -14.74 -9.97 -0.10
CA ALA A 433 -16.15 -10.25 0.22
C ALA A 433 -16.40 -11.75 0.49
N GLY A 434 -15.34 -12.57 0.60
CA GLY A 434 -15.42 -14.01 0.85
C GLY A 434 -15.72 -14.85 -0.40
N GLU A 435 -15.74 -14.24 -1.57
CA GLU A 435 -15.87 -14.91 -2.86
C GLU A 435 -14.65 -15.79 -3.17
N ASN A 436 -14.87 -16.93 -3.84
CA ASN A 436 -13.79 -17.79 -4.29
C ASN A 436 -13.14 -17.16 -5.54
N LEU A 437 -11.86 -16.80 -5.43
CA LEU A 437 -11.05 -16.27 -6.53
C LEU A 437 -10.28 -17.37 -7.27
N GLY A 438 -10.19 -18.57 -6.70
CA GLY A 438 -9.53 -19.73 -7.30
C GLY A 438 -8.78 -20.59 -6.30
N VAL A 439 -7.67 -21.20 -6.72
CA VAL A 439 -6.91 -22.17 -5.92
C VAL A 439 -5.45 -21.78 -5.84
N ALA A 440 -4.89 -21.75 -4.63
CA ALA A 440 -3.46 -21.63 -4.40
C ALA A 440 -2.86 -23.02 -4.17
N ILE A 441 -1.83 -23.36 -4.95
CA ILE A 441 -1.09 -24.61 -4.92
C ILE A 441 0.32 -24.28 -4.45
N VAL A 442 0.69 -24.78 -3.27
CA VAL A 442 2.05 -24.71 -2.75
C VAL A 442 2.70 -26.08 -2.93
N MET A 443 3.92 -26.11 -3.46
CA MET A 443 4.68 -27.32 -3.72
C MET A 443 6.07 -27.25 -3.10
N ASP A 444 6.42 -28.28 -2.34
CA ASP A 444 7.77 -28.48 -1.81
C ASP A 444 8.43 -29.64 -2.53
N ASP A 445 9.61 -29.42 -3.11
CA ASP A 445 10.45 -30.51 -3.59
C ASP A 445 11.13 -31.22 -2.41
N VAL A 446 10.81 -32.50 -2.25
CA VAL A 446 11.41 -33.36 -1.23
C VAL A 446 12.27 -34.47 -1.84
N THR A 447 12.63 -34.36 -3.12
CA THR A 447 13.37 -35.36 -3.86
C THR A 447 14.72 -35.66 -3.21
N GLU A 448 15.54 -34.64 -2.95
CA GLU A 448 16.85 -34.82 -2.30
C GLU A 448 16.72 -35.30 -0.85
N LYS A 449 15.82 -34.68 -0.08
CA LYS A 449 15.54 -35.08 1.31
C LYS A 449 15.15 -36.56 1.39
N ARG A 450 14.35 -37.05 0.44
CA ARG A 450 13.95 -38.47 0.39
C ARG A 450 15.06 -39.38 -0.11
N ARG A 451 15.93 -38.93 -1.01
CA ARG A 451 17.14 -39.70 -1.37
C ARG A 451 18.03 -39.86 -0.12
N PHE A 452 18.29 -38.76 0.58
CA PHE A 452 19.08 -38.77 1.81
C PHE A 452 18.42 -39.57 2.94
N GLU A 453 17.11 -39.48 3.14
CA GLU A 453 16.40 -40.29 4.14
C GLU A 453 16.44 -41.78 3.80
N LYS A 454 16.32 -42.16 2.51
CA LYS A 454 16.44 -43.56 2.09
C LYS A 454 17.87 -44.09 2.25
N GLU A 455 18.86 -43.29 1.91
CA GLU A 455 20.28 -43.62 2.08
C GLU A 455 20.66 -43.68 3.57
N SER A 456 20.21 -42.71 4.37
CA SER A 456 20.39 -42.66 5.82
C SER A 456 19.61 -43.74 6.56
N ALA A 457 18.43 -44.17 6.08
CA ALA A 457 17.68 -45.27 6.67
C ALA A 457 18.41 -46.62 6.54
N LEU A 458 19.19 -46.80 5.47
CA LEU A 458 20.08 -47.96 5.34
C LEU A 458 21.24 -47.86 6.34
N VAL A 459 21.82 -46.68 6.55
CA VAL A 459 22.94 -46.42 7.48
C VAL A 459 22.51 -46.52 8.95
N ARG A 460 21.33 -45.99 9.30
CA ARG A 460 20.74 -46.01 10.66
C ARG A 460 20.36 -47.41 11.16
N ARG A 461 20.23 -48.37 10.25
CA ARG A 461 19.91 -49.77 10.62
C ARG A 461 21.15 -50.56 11.08
N TYR A 462 22.36 -50.02 10.88
CA TYR A 462 23.63 -50.71 11.15
C TYR A 462 24.62 -49.92 12.01
N LEU A 463 24.28 -48.70 12.47
CA LEU A 463 25.14 -47.88 13.32
C LEU A 463 24.48 -47.58 14.68
N PRO A 464 25.24 -47.66 15.79
CA PRO A 464 24.78 -47.22 17.11
C PRO A 464 24.25 -45.77 17.09
N HIS A 465 23.21 -45.49 17.88
CA HIS A 465 22.45 -44.23 17.84
C HIS A 465 23.29 -42.96 18.11
N GLU A 466 24.44 -43.10 18.78
CA GLU A 466 25.40 -42.02 19.10
C GLU A 466 26.28 -41.61 17.90
N LEU A 467 26.42 -42.49 16.89
CA LEU A 467 27.15 -42.22 15.65
C LEU A 467 26.26 -41.55 14.59
N VAL A 468 24.93 -41.68 14.70
CA VAL A 468 23.97 -41.06 13.79
C VAL A 468 24.03 -39.53 13.87
N ASP A 469 24.25 -38.99 15.07
CA ASP A 469 24.33 -37.54 15.30
C ASP A 469 25.71 -36.94 14.93
N ARG A 470 26.70 -37.80 14.63
CA ARG A 470 28.06 -37.41 14.23
C ARG A 470 28.39 -37.76 12.78
N LEU A 471 27.41 -38.21 11.99
CA LEU A 471 27.58 -38.46 10.56
C LEU A 471 27.91 -37.14 9.84
N PRO A 472 29.06 -37.03 9.15
CA PRO A 472 29.31 -35.93 8.23
C PRO A 472 28.24 -35.89 7.13
N HIS A 473 28.06 -34.74 6.48
CA HIS A 473 27.19 -34.64 5.31
C HIS A 473 27.64 -35.52 4.14
N ASP A 474 28.90 -35.96 4.14
CA ASP A 474 29.48 -36.83 3.12
C ASP A 474 29.87 -38.20 3.69
N LEU A 475 29.13 -39.25 3.29
CA LEU A 475 29.34 -40.63 3.73
C LEU A 475 30.71 -41.20 3.32
N ALA A 476 31.37 -40.59 2.32
CA ALA A 476 32.68 -40.99 1.83
C ALA A 476 33.82 -40.74 2.83
N GLU A 477 33.65 -39.81 3.79
CA GLU A 477 34.67 -39.46 4.80
C GLU A 477 34.73 -40.45 5.98
N LEU A 478 33.76 -41.37 6.12
CA LEU A 478 33.64 -42.29 7.27
C LEU A 478 34.65 -43.45 7.28
N GLY A 479 35.77 -43.36 6.55
CA GLY A 479 36.81 -44.42 6.54
C GLY A 479 36.30 -45.77 6.03
N LEU A 480 35.22 -45.80 5.25
CA LEU A 480 34.55 -47.02 4.79
C LEU A 480 35.39 -47.83 3.77
N HIS A 481 36.54 -47.29 3.33
CA HIS A 481 37.46 -47.89 2.36
C HIS A 481 38.46 -48.90 2.96
N GLY A 482 38.34 -49.24 4.24
CA GLY A 482 39.29 -50.11 4.93
C GLY A 482 40.51 -49.31 5.39
N GLU A 483 40.64 -49.13 6.69
CA GLU A 483 41.74 -48.42 7.34
C GLU A 483 42.57 -49.41 8.17
N ARG A 484 43.90 -49.36 8.02
CA ARG A 484 44.80 -50.12 8.89
C ARG A 484 44.94 -49.40 10.22
N ARG A 485 44.53 -50.05 11.31
CA ARG A 485 44.53 -49.46 12.65
C ARG A 485 44.87 -50.49 13.71
N THR A 486 45.50 -50.04 14.79
CA THR A 486 45.65 -50.87 16.00
C THR A 486 44.37 -50.79 16.82
N ILE A 487 43.72 -51.93 17.00
CA ILE A 487 42.46 -52.02 17.76
C ILE A 487 42.59 -53.07 18.87
N THR A 488 41.63 -53.07 19.80
CA THR A 488 41.38 -54.23 20.66
C THR A 488 40.08 -54.92 20.26
N ALA A 489 40.19 -56.20 19.88
CA ALA A 489 39.06 -57.07 19.60
C ALA A 489 38.63 -57.78 20.89
N PHE A 490 37.32 -57.79 21.15
CA PHE A 490 36.67 -58.36 22.30
C PHE A 490 35.62 -59.37 21.84
N PHE A 491 35.65 -60.57 22.39
CA PHE A 491 34.62 -61.59 22.19
C PHE A 491 34.12 -62.08 23.55
N ALA A 492 32.81 -62.10 23.77
CA ALA A 492 32.17 -62.65 24.95
C ALA A 492 31.09 -63.65 24.57
N ASP A 493 30.98 -64.75 25.31
CA ASP A 493 30.06 -65.85 25.00
C ASP A 493 29.50 -66.49 26.27
N LEU A 494 28.26 -66.96 26.22
CA LEU A 494 27.60 -67.61 27.35
C LEU A 494 27.99 -69.08 27.45
N ARG A 495 28.75 -69.42 28.49
CA ARG A 495 29.10 -70.80 28.80
C ARG A 495 27.91 -71.57 29.35
N GLY A 496 27.63 -72.70 28.72
CA GLY A 496 26.52 -73.57 29.06
C GLY A 496 25.22 -73.25 28.33
N PHE A 497 25.18 -72.21 27.50
CA PHE A 497 23.95 -71.76 26.83
C PHE A 497 23.35 -72.80 25.87
N THR A 498 24.17 -73.57 25.15
CA THR A 498 23.65 -74.65 24.28
C THR A 498 22.82 -75.67 25.07
N LYS A 499 23.32 -76.10 26.25
CA LYS A 499 22.56 -77.00 27.12
C LYS A 499 21.33 -76.32 27.71
N TYR A 500 21.44 -75.03 28.05
CA TYR A 500 20.31 -74.23 28.52
C TYR A 500 19.19 -74.16 27.47
N ASN A 501 19.53 -73.98 26.20
CA ASN A 501 18.59 -73.94 25.07
C ASN A 501 17.87 -75.28 24.83
N GLU A 502 18.49 -76.41 25.18
CA GLU A 502 17.86 -77.74 25.06
C GLU A 502 16.86 -78.05 26.18
N ILE A 503 16.99 -77.38 27.33
CA ILE A 503 16.23 -77.70 28.56
C ILE A 503 15.04 -76.77 28.75
N TRP A 504 15.15 -75.50 28.32
CA TRP A 504 14.17 -74.45 28.61
C TRP A 504 13.30 -74.09 27.41
N PRO A 505 12.05 -73.61 27.63
CA PRO A 505 11.18 -73.14 26.55
C PRO A 505 11.81 -71.98 25.76
N PRO A 506 11.56 -71.88 24.43
CA PRO A 506 12.12 -70.84 23.58
C PRO A 506 11.91 -69.42 24.09
N GLU A 507 10.77 -69.13 24.75
CA GLU A 507 10.46 -67.82 25.31
C GLU A 507 11.42 -67.45 26.45
N LYS A 508 11.72 -68.39 27.36
CA LYS A 508 12.67 -68.20 28.47
C LYS A 508 14.09 -68.08 27.93
N VAL A 509 14.45 -68.87 26.91
CA VAL A 509 15.76 -68.77 26.24
C VAL A 509 15.93 -67.42 25.56
N PHE A 510 14.89 -66.93 24.88
CA PHE A 510 14.89 -65.64 24.20
C PHE A 510 15.02 -64.47 25.19
N GLU A 511 14.32 -64.51 26.32
CA GLU A 511 14.42 -63.49 27.37
C GLU A 511 15.84 -63.42 27.96
N VAL A 512 16.42 -64.57 28.33
CA VAL A 512 17.77 -64.65 28.90
C VAL A 512 18.84 -64.23 27.90
N LEU A 513 18.72 -64.67 26.65
CA LEU A 513 19.64 -64.27 25.58
C LEU A 513 19.61 -62.75 25.38
N ASN A 514 18.43 -62.16 25.20
CA ASN A 514 18.32 -60.71 25.02
C ASN A 514 18.78 -59.93 26.26
N GLY A 515 18.53 -60.43 27.46
CA GLY A 515 19.05 -59.83 28.69
C GLY A 515 20.57 -59.81 28.74
N TYR A 516 21.22 -60.90 28.37
CA TYR A 516 22.68 -60.98 28.26
C TYR A 516 23.25 -60.09 27.14
N LEU A 517 22.63 -60.10 25.95
CA LEU A 517 23.07 -59.26 24.83
C LEU A 517 22.97 -57.78 25.21
N ALA A 518 21.86 -57.36 25.83
CA ALA A 518 21.67 -56.00 26.32
C ALA A 518 22.68 -55.62 27.42
N LEU A 519 22.99 -56.54 28.34
CA LEU A 519 24.02 -56.34 29.36
C LEU A 519 25.39 -56.15 28.73
N SER A 520 25.76 -57.03 27.79
CA SER A 520 27.03 -56.99 27.08
C SER A 520 27.18 -55.69 26.29
N GLU A 521 26.14 -55.31 25.54
CA GLU A 521 26.12 -54.08 24.77
C GLU A 521 26.31 -52.85 25.68
N ARG A 522 25.64 -52.84 26.86
CA ARG A 522 25.78 -51.76 27.83
C ARG A 522 27.21 -51.64 28.38
N GLU A 523 27.83 -52.75 28.81
CA GLU A 523 29.18 -52.68 29.39
C GLU A 523 30.24 -52.34 28.33
N VAL A 524 30.11 -52.84 27.10
CA VAL A 524 30.97 -52.47 25.98
C VAL A 524 30.84 -50.97 25.69
N ARG A 525 29.62 -50.45 25.56
CA ARG A 525 29.38 -49.02 25.31
C ARG A 525 29.86 -48.13 26.44
N HIS A 526 29.62 -48.51 27.70
CA HIS A 526 30.05 -47.73 28.87
C HIS A 526 31.56 -47.51 28.91
N HIS A 527 32.33 -48.48 28.41
CA HIS A 527 33.79 -48.39 28.30
C HIS A 527 34.24 -48.05 26.87
N ARG A 528 33.43 -47.29 26.12
CA ARG A 528 33.81 -46.72 24.81
C ARG A 528 34.22 -47.76 23.76
N GLY A 529 33.58 -48.93 23.77
CA GLY A 529 33.65 -49.92 22.69
C GLY A 529 32.43 -49.87 21.77
N ILE A 530 32.60 -50.37 20.54
CA ILE A 530 31.51 -50.57 19.57
C ILE A 530 31.22 -52.07 19.47
N VAL A 531 29.96 -52.47 19.65
CA VAL A 531 29.53 -53.83 19.30
C VAL A 531 29.45 -53.92 17.78
N ASP A 532 30.25 -54.82 17.19
CA ASP A 532 30.26 -55.10 15.76
C ASP A 532 29.04 -55.96 15.39
N LYS A 533 28.92 -57.14 16.02
CA LYS A 533 27.83 -58.07 15.74
C LYS A 533 27.54 -59.06 16.85
N TYR A 534 26.34 -59.61 16.78
CA TYR A 534 25.87 -60.75 17.56
C TYR A 534 26.02 -62.04 16.75
N MET A 535 26.63 -63.06 17.35
CA MET A 535 26.89 -64.36 16.74
C MET A 535 26.22 -65.45 17.57
N GLY A 536 24.88 -65.46 17.59
CA GLY A 536 24.11 -66.30 18.50
C GLY A 536 24.17 -65.76 19.93
N ASP A 537 24.79 -66.53 20.83
CA ASP A 537 25.10 -66.19 22.22
C ASP A 537 26.46 -65.51 22.41
N ALA A 538 27.21 -65.33 21.33
CA ALA A 538 28.47 -64.57 21.34
C ALA A 538 28.28 -63.11 20.91
N VAL A 539 29.04 -62.21 21.53
CA VAL A 539 29.11 -60.78 21.24
C VAL A 539 30.53 -60.44 20.78
N MET A 540 30.63 -59.82 19.61
CA MET A 540 31.89 -59.26 19.10
C MET A 540 31.89 -57.74 19.25
N ALA A 541 32.94 -57.20 19.84
CA ALA A 541 33.14 -55.76 20.01
C ALA A 541 34.56 -55.33 19.63
N LEU A 542 34.68 -54.07 19.24
CA LEU A 542 35.90 -53.43 18.77
C LEU A 542 36.13 -52.13 19.54
N PHE A 543 37.37 -51.89 19.95
CA PHE A 543 37.81 -50.68 20.64
C PHE A 543 38.91 -50.00 19.81
N ASN A 544 38.90 -48.67 19.76
CA ASN A 544 39.75 -47.82 18.90
C ASN A 544 39.53 -48.03 17.39
N THR A 545 38.28 -47.91 16.93
CA THR A 545 37.98 -47.93 15.48
C THR A 545 38.01 -46.50 14.91
N PRO A 546 38.08 -46.32 13.59
CA PRO A 546 37.90 -45.00 12.96
C PRO A 546 36.59 -44.28 13.36
N LEU A 547 35.56 -45.04 13.75
CA LEU A 547 34.28 -44.49 14.22
C LEU A 547 34.34 -44.03 15.68
N LEU A 548 35.20 -44.63 16.49
CA LEU A 548 35.36 -44.31 17.91
C LEU A 548 36.82 -44.52 18.33
N GLU A 549 37.57 -43.42 18.29
CA GLU A 549 38.96 -43.38 18.70
C GLU A 549 39.07 -43.43 20.23
N GLU A 550 39.97 -44.28 20.72
CA GLU A 550 40.26 -44.43 22.15
C GLU A 550 41.72 -44.81 22.30
N GLU A 551 42.49 -44.01 23.05
CA GLU A 551 43.92 -44.24 23.26
C GLU A 551 44.15 -45.39 24.23
N GLU A 552 43.34 -45.50 25.29
CA GLU A 552 43.44 -46.58 26.30
C GLU A 552 42.58 -47.80 25.93
N HIS A 553 42.41 -48.10 24.65
CA HIS A 553 41.44 -49.07 24.16
C HIS A 553 41.60 -50.50 24.70
N ALA A 554 42.84 -50.94 24.95
CA ALA A 554 43.10 -52.23 25.58
C ALA A 554 42.62 -52.27 27.03
N TRP A 555 42.79 -51.17 27.77
CA TRP A 555 42.33 -51.04 29.15
C TRP A 555 40.81 -50.97 29.22
N CYS A 556 40.19 -50.16 28.35
CA CYS A 556 38.74 -50.08 28.21
C CYS A 556 38.10 -51.45 27.94
N ALA A 557 38.67 -52.25 27.03
CA ALA A 557 38.19 -53.60 26.75
C ALA A 557 38.29 -54.54 27.96
N VAL A 558 39.38 -54.43 28.73
CA VAL A 558 39.59 -55.20 29.97
C VAL A 558 38.60 -54.80 31.05
N GLN A 559 38.33 -53.50 31.23
CA GLN A 559 37.32 -53.01 32.16
C GLN A 559 35.92 -53.48 31.76
N ALA A 560 35.58 -53.42 30.46
CA ALA A 560 34.32 -53.93 29.93
C ALA A 560 34.15 -55.43 30.23
N ALA A 561 35.18 -56.23 30.00
CA ALA A 561 35.18 -57.67 30.29
C ALA A 561 34.96 -57.95 31.78
N TRP A 562 35.67 -57.21 32.63
CA TRP A 562 35.59 -57.37 34.07
C TRP A 562 34.22 -56.99 34.61
N ALA A 563 33.68 -55.84 34.17
CA ALA A 563 32.36 -55.37 34.53
C ALA A 563 31.26 -56.34 34.06
N LEU A 564 31.36 -56.83 32.82
CA LEU A 564 30.45 -57.84 32.27
C LEU A 564 30.46 -59.12 33.10
N LYS A 565 31.65 -59.65 33.41
CA LYS A 565 31.80 -60.83 34.28
C LYS A 565 31.15 -60.60 35.65
N LYS A 566 31.49 -59.50 36.34
CA LYS A 566 30.96 -59.19 37.68
C LYS A 566 29.45 -59.03 37.69
N ARG A 567 28.88 -58.35 36.70
CA ARG A 567 27.43 -58.15 36.61
C ARG A 567 26.69 -59.41 36.22
N ALA A 568 27.25 -60.22 35.31
CA ALA A 568 26.70 -61.54 35.00
C ALA A 568 26.70 -62.42 36.26
N GLU A 569 27.83 -62.53 36.96
CA GLU A 569 27.92 -63.26 38.24
C GLU A 569 26.91 -62.74 39.28
N ALA A 570 26.74 -61.42 39.41
CA ALA A 570 25.78 -60.84 40.36
C ALA A 570 24.32 -61.12 39.96
N HIS A 571 24.00 -61.08 38.67
CA HIS A 571 22.67 -61.37 38.15
C HIS A 571 22.28 -62.85 38.33
N TYR A 572 23.23 -63.78 38.23
CA TYR A 572 22.97 -65.21 38.38
C TYR A 572 23.08 -65.74 39.82
N ARG A 573 23.51 -64.91 40.80
CA ARG A 573 23.50 -65.26 42.23
C ARG A 573 22.09 -65.41 42.82
N THR A 574 21.07 -64.88 42.15
CA THR A 574 19.66 -64.97 42.59
C THR A 574 18.91 -66.18 42.02
N ILE A 575 19.59 -67.06 41.27
CA ILE A 575 19.00 -68.19 40.54
C ILE A 575 19.64 -69.52 41.01
N THR A 576 18.90 -70.63 40.90
CA THR A 576 19.35 -71.99 41.24
C THR A 576 20.59 -72.40 40.44
N MET A 577 21.40 -73.32 41.00
CA MET A 577 22.70 -73.72 40.45
C MET A 577 22.64 -74.26 39.01
N ASP A 578 21.52 -74.90 38.64
CA ASP A 578 21.28 -75.47 37.30
C ASP A 578 20.92 -74.42 36.23
N GLU A 579 20.69 -73.17 36.61
CA GLU A 579 20.36 -72.04 35.71
C GLU A 579 21.50 -71.00 35.61
N GLN A 580 22.65 -71.25 36.26
CA GLN A 580 23.77 -70.32 36.25
C GLN A 580 24.51 -70.37 34.92
N LEU A 581 24.44 -69.26 34.17
CA LEU A 581 25.26 -69.04 32.99
C LEU A 581 26.47 -68.19 33.36
N PHE A 582 27.61 -68.47 32.74
CA PHE A 582 28.84 -67.71 32.96
C PHE A 582 29.32 -67.13 31.64
N VAL A 583 30.04 -66.02 31.70
CA VAL A 583 30.63 -65.43 30.50
C VAL A 583 32.07 -65.90 30.34
N GLY A 584 32.41 -66.38 29.15
CA GLY A 584 33.80 -66.58 28.73
C GLY A 584 34.21 -65.45 27.80
N VAL A 585 35.33 -64.78 28.08
CA VAL A 585 35.78 -63.61 27.30
C VAL A 585 37.18 -63.84 26.73
N GLY A 586 37.39 -63.43 25.49
CA GLY A 586 38.69 -63.38 24.83
C GLY A 586 38.98 -61.98 24.31
N ILE A 587 40.17 -61.46 24.62
CA ILE A 587 40.58 -60.10 24.23
C ILE A 587 41.94 -60.15 23.55
N CYS A 588 42.07 -59.50 22.39
CA CYS A 588 43.37 -59.33 21.77
C CYS A 588 43.55 -57.98 21.09
N THR A 589 44.75 -57.43 21.22
CA THR A 589 45.15 -56.14 20.68
C THR A 589 46.18 -56.30 19.58
N GLY A 590 46.00 -55.58 18.47
CA GLY A 590 46.98 -55.52 17.40
C GLY A 590 46.46 -54.84 16.15
N GLU A 591 47.31 -54.77 15.13
CA GLU A 591 46.97 -54.17 13.84
C GLU A 591 45.99 -55.04 13.04
N VAL A 592 44.94 -54.40 12.55
CA VAL A 592 43.91 -55.00 11.69
C VAL A 592 43.55 -54.02 10.57
N VAL A 593 42.76 -54.46 9.60
CA VAL A 593 42.05 -53.57 8.69
C VAL A 593 40.60 -53.47 9.15
N VAL A 594 40.11 -52.27 9.43
CA VAL A 594 38.71 -52.00 9.82
C VAL A 594 38.00 -51.28 8.68
N GLY A 595 36.83 -51.76 8.28
CA GLY A 595 36.04 -51.11 7.23
C GLY A 595 34.86 -51.96 6.77
N ASN A 596 34.20 -51.54 5.69
CA ASN A 596 33.09 -52.29 5.12
C ASN A 596 33.57 -53.51 4.33
N VAL A 597 33.13 -54.69 4.74
CA VAL A 597 33.43 -55.97 4.10
C VAL A 597 32.11 -56.62 3.68
N GLY A 598 32.01 -57.05 2.42
CA GLY A 598 30.81 -57.73 1.94
C GLY A 598 30.60 -57.67 0.44
N ALA A 599 29.41 -58.09 -0.01
CA ALA A 599 28.98 -57.98 -1.40
C ALA A 599 28.31 -56.62 -1.63
N LYS A 600 28.19 -56.20 -2.89
CA LYS A 600 27.68 -54.87 -3.30
C LYS A 600 26.34 -54.47 -2.63
N ASP A 601 25.49 -55.45 -2.32
CA ASP A 601 24.16 -55.23 -1.73
C ASP A 601 24.09 -55.53 -0.22
N ARG A 602 25.18 -56.02 0.38
CA ARG A 602 25.28 -56.32 1.82
C ARG A 602 26.72 -56.15 2.28
N MET A 603 27.01 -54.95 2.80
CA MET A 603 28.27 -54.57 3.42
C MET A 603 28.14 -54.57 4.94
N GLU A 604 29.12 -55.10 5.66
CA GLU A 604 29.20 -55.07 7.12
C GLU A 604 30.49 -54.37 7.55
N TYR A 605 30.38 -53.38 8.44
CA TYR A 605 31.54 -52.73 9.03
C TYR A 605 32.18 -53.67 10.07
N THR A 606 33.40 -54.14 9.85
CA THR A 606 34.06 -55.10 10.74
C THR A 606 35.58 -54.98 10.66
N ALA A 607 36.28 -55.71 11.52
CA ALA A 607 37.74 -55.78 11.55
C ALA A 607 38.24 -57.13 11.03
N ILE A 608 39.25 -57.10 10.15
CA ILE A 608 39.93 -58.30 9.65
C ILE A 608 41.40 -58.24 10.05
N GLY A 609 41.86 -59.27 10.77
CA GLY A 609 43.27 -59.46 11.11
C GLY A 609 43.51 -60.64 12.03
N ILE A 610 44.78 -61.03 12.17
CA ILE A 610 45.21 -62.09 13.07
C ILE A 610 44.74 -61.85 14.53
N PRO A 611 44.81 -60.62 15.08
CA PRO A 611 44.32 -60.34 16.44
C PRO A 611 42.84 -60.67 16.65
N VAL A 612 41.98 -60.43 15.64
CA VAL A 612 40.53 -60.71 15.71
C VAL A 612 40.28 -62.21 15.84
N ASN A 613 40.93 -63.01 14.98
CA ASN A 613 40.84 -64.47 15.03
C ASN A 613 41.41 -65.03 16.33
N LEU A 614 42.50 -64.45 16.85
CA LEU A 614 43.08 -64.86 18.12
C LEU A 614 42.13 -64.56 19.29
N ALA A 615 41.49 -63.39 19.33
CA ALA A 615 40.51 -63.05 20.35
C ALA A 615 39.31 -64.04 20.36
N PHE A 616 38.78 -64.36 19.18
CA PHE A 616 37.74 -65.39 19.02
C PHE A 616 38.19 -66.76 19.55
N HIS A 617 39.41 -67.19 19.22
CA HIS A 617 39.95 -68.46 19.70
C HIS A 617 40.25 -68.49 21.20
N LEU A 618 40.67 -67.36 21.78
CA LEU A 618 40.84 -67.22 23.22
C LEU A 618 39.48 -67.32 23.92
N GLN A 619 38.47 -66.59 23.43
CA GLN A 619 37.11 -66.68 23.93
C GLN A 619 36.65 -68.13 23.89
N GLY A 620 36.78 -68.84 22.77
CA GLY A 620 36.35 -70.23 22.63
C GLY A 620 36.99 -71.24 23.60
N ARG A 621 38.11 -70.88 24.25
CA ARG A 621 38.79 -71.72 25.25
C ARG A 621 38.64 -71.26 26.68
N ALA A 622 38.10 -70.06 26.91
CA ALA A 622 37.86 -69.54 28.24
C ALA A 622 36.86 -70.44 28.99
N ALA A 623 37.24 -70.93 30.17
CA ALA A 623 36.34 -71.63 31.08
C ALA A 623 35.19 -70.71 31.57
N PRO A 624 34.13 -71.26 32.20
CA PRO A 624 33.06 -70.45 32.80
C PRO A 624 33.62 -69.34 33.71
N GLY A 625 33.36 -68.07 33.39
CA GLY A 625 33.82 -66.91 34.17
C GLY A 625 35.27 -66.50 33.91
N GLN A 626 35.94 -67.13 32.95
CA GLN A 626 37.33 -66.85 32.60
C GLN A 626 37.42 -65.74 31.55
N ILE A 627 38.41 -64.86 31.71
CA ILE A 627 38.76 -63.82 30.75
C ILE A 627 40.20 -64.06 30.32
N LEU A 628 40.42 -64.29 29.02
CA LEU A 628 41.73 -64.58 28.45
C LEU A 628 42.22 -63.43 27.57
N LEU A 629 43.43 -62.96 27.85
CA LEU A 629 44.11 -61.90 27.11
C LEU A 629 45.23 -62.51 26.24
N CYS A 630 45.39 -62.00 25.01
CA CYS A 630 46.61 -62.28 24.25
C CYS A 630 47.80 -61.49 24.82
N ARG A 631 49.02 -61.88 24.45
CA ARG A 631 50.26 -61.25 24.93
C ARG A 631 50.26 -59.74 24.79
N ASN A 632 49.93 -59.22 23.61
CA ASN A 632 49.94 -57.78 23.35
C ASN A 632 48.98 -57.02 24.27
N THR A 633 47.78 -57.53 24.50
CA THR A 633 46.83 -56.90 25.43
C THR A 633 47.40 -56.90 26.84
N TRP A 634 47.93 -58.03 27.32
CA TRP A 634 48.53 -58.13 28.65
C TRP A 634 49.71 -57.17 28.80
N GLU A 635 50.64 -57.10 27.83
CA GLU A 635 51.77 -56.16 27.88
C GLU A 635 51.32 -54.71 28.04
N ILE A 636 50.20 -54.32 27.43
CA ILE A 636 49.64 -52.96 27.56
C ILE A 636 49.03 -52.72 28.95
N VAL A 637 48.38 -53.73 29.55
CA VAL A 637 47.61 -53.55 30.81
C VAL A 637 48.25 -54.16 32.06
N HIS A 638 49.42 -54.81 31.95
CA HIS A 638 50.00 -55.65 33.01
C HIS A 638 50.21 -54.92 34.34
N ASP A 639 50.45 -53.62 34.33
CA ASP A 639 50.61 -52.80 35.54
C ASP A 639 49.28 -52.54 36.29
N ARG A 640 48.14 -52.76 35.63
CA ARG A 640 46.78 -52.48 36.15
C ARG A 640 45.96 -53.74 36.41
N VAL A 641 46.53 -54.92 36.15
CA VAL A 641 45.80 -56.21 36.26
C VAL A 641 46.62 -57.29 36.95
N GLU A 642 45.93 -58.15 37.68
CA GLU A 642 46.49 -59.42 38.12
C GLU A 642 46.17 -60.48 37.08
N ALA A 643 47.20 -61.12 36.51
CA ALA A 643 47.00 -62.14 35.49
C ALA A 643 47.95 -63.35 35.64
N ASN A 644 47.47 -64.53 35.27
CA ASN A 644 48.24 -65.77 35.29
C ASN A 644 48.53 -66.26 33.86
N PRO A 645 49.80 -66.56 33.49
CA PRO A 645 50.11 -67.12 32.19
C PRO A 645 49.59 -68.57 32.06
N ILE A 646 48.79 -68.82 31.04
CA ILE A 646 48.24 -70.13 30.72
C ILE A 646 48.70 -70.55 29.33
N LYS A 647 49.15 -71.80 29.20
CA LYS A 647 49.42 -72.40 27.89
C LYS A 647 48.10 -72.77 27.23
N VAL A 648 47.85 -72.18 26.07
CA VAL A 648 46.65 -72.44 25.27
C VAL A 648 47.08 -73.20 24.01
N VAL A 649 46.61 -74.44 23.87
CA VAL A 649 46.95 -75.32 22.73
C VAL A 649 46.33 -74.77 21.45
N GLY A 650 47.11 -74.54 20.39
CA GLY A 650 46.69 -73.92 19.12
C GLY A 650 45.58 -74.66 18.33
N VAL A 651 44.99 -73.97 17.35
CA VAL A 651 43.95 -74.52 16.43
C VAL A 651 44.62 -75.10 15.19
N LYS A 652 43.95 -76.07 14.53
CA LYS A 652 44.30 -76.57 13.19
C LYS A 652 44.63 -75.43 12.24
N GLY A 653 45.88 -75.40 11.75
CA GLY A 653 46.36 -74.43 10.75
C GLY A 653 47.43 -73.45 11.25
N HIS A 654 47.73 -73.37 12.55
CA HIS A 654 48.89 -72.64 13.11
C HIS A 654 49.59 -73.53 14.14
N SER A 655 50.90 -73.78 13.95
CA SER A 655 51.68 -74.82 14.65
C SER A 655 52.34 -74.38 15.97
N ASP A 656 51.89 -73.29 16.60
CA ASP A 656 52.53 -72.79 17.83
C ASP A 656 51.57 -72.78 19.02
N THR A 657 52.04 -73.33 20.14
CA THR A 657 51.38 -73.19 21.44
C THR A 657 51.57 -71.74 21.89
N THR A 658 50.49 -70.96 21.96
CA THR A 658 50.56 -69.55 22.38
C THR A 658 50.29 -69.43 23.88
N ILE A 659 51.03 -68.54 24.54
CA ILE A 659 50.78 -68.15 25.94
C ILE A 659 49.66 -67.12 25.94
N ALA A 660 48.57 -67.42 26.64
CA ALA A 660 47.52 -66.45 26.97
C ALA A 660 47.65 -66.06 28.45
N TYR A 661 47.00 -64.98 28.85
CA TYR A 661 47.01 -64.49 30.22
C TYR A 661 45.58 -64.48 30.74
N GLU A 662 45.30 -65.27 31.78
CA GLU A 662 44.02 -65.24 32.47
C GLU A 662 43.97 -64.03 33.40
N LEU A 663 42.96 -63.20 33.24
CA LEU A 663 42.69 -62.06 34.12
C LEU A 663 42.03 -62.54 35.43
N LEU A 664 42.72 -62.35 36.54
CA LEU A 664 42.28 -62.72 37.89
C LEU A 664 41.63 -61.56 38.64
N GLY A 665 42.08 -60.34 38.39
CA GLY A 665 41.64 -59.14 39.10
C GLY A 665 42.10 -57.87 38.40
N LEU A 666 41.42 -56.77 38.71
CA LEU A 666 41.93 -55.42 38.46
C LEU A 666 42.65 -54.97 39.72
N VAL A 667 43.84 -54.39 39.56
CA VAL A 667 44.57 -53.79 40.68
C VAL A 667 43.92 -52.44 40.94
N ASP A 668 43.29 -52.26 42.10
CA ASP A 668 42.81 -50.95 42.53
C ASP A 668 44.01 -50.01 42.59
N SER A 669 44.09 -49.11 41.61
CA SER A 669 44.91 -47.92 41.74
C SER A 669 44.15 -47.06 42.76
N GLY A 670 44.50 -47.18 44.03
CA GLY A 670 44.00 -46.27 45.04
C GLY A 670 44.44 -44.84 44.69
N GLU A 671 43.55 -44.10 44.05
CA GLU A 671 43.50 -42.64 44.05
C GLU A 671 42.24 -42.16 44.80
#